data_AF-A0A961KUS0-F1
#
_entry.id   AF-A0A961KUS0-F1
#
_cell.length_a   1.000
_cell.length_b   1.000
_cell.length_c   1.000
_cell.angle_alpha   90.00
_cell.angle_beta   90.00
_cell.angle_gamma   90.00
#
_symmetry.space_group_name_H-M   'P 1'
#
loop_
_entity.id
_entity.type
_entity.pdbx_description
1 polymer ?
#
loop_
_entity_poly.entity_id
_entity_poly.type
_entity_poly.pdbx_seq_one_letter_code
_entity_poly.pdbx_strand_id
1 'polypeptide(L)'
;MTPDEDDPITGRVLALLAEYLRPDLPPDEAGAQLAEALRGIGGELDSDDITRRGEKLAAAREKGSVTQALESLTALVARAFLTRAVRTSADPPLPETLRWISHNVTAASRHATRVMAIWRVESGLAAEADRAIHDHALKSALAGETLDSVPDAPPSESTPGTEDTMLDPIKLRDALLSRLAFNPSGLPPTLRTLKGQQIYLDAVIQSVVRQQHFTRGDEDAALIWSASAAGLMLADGHYNPGDQRFFAHLQRAIVELAGSADESGQVEIDSHGVQMFAPSDATQRIGIFRTTLRMLGDIAGKGKSVFLQSFARVARRMAERYADHKGDETVMGAMVASAYATDVADMAAGGNGGGGGIANVEIPPLNDPQGYNDEIEPDNVRAVSTIYVAYQLEFGLKAAARVLDLFVAGLLPISASDGSARELDNLYWDQDDLLDEASRRSVYSRVLGAPGGEIAFDIQPNTEFNTLLMRVVSAVSEYEREQSALVHFDNASRGLRFQATSGEFVRKAVRDFAANVSLRGWAGTAFTAERMARQVRRVMKVLNLPSVRNALGVTTGWQVIERISQREFGITVNTVLHRTLAVETQTIMRIIADHHTVWSQNAGRPLFPEPGRTGSDLSADVTRELMVACQHFRAVTGVGDALLDEYSAPVETQPMPSLPDMSGFGGMPTGGGMQGIDMGGVAQLREMVSSGQTPSLEQLRAMLPGF
;
A
#
# COMPACT_ATOMS: atom_id res chain seq x y z
N MET A 1 -25.04 21.69 -20.34
CA MET A 1 -26.46 22.00 -20.09
C MET A 1 -26.61 23.49 -20.06
N THR A 2 -27.49 24.06 -20.88
CA THR A 2 -27.93 25.45 -20.75
C THR A 2 -28.86 25.53 -19.53
N PRO A 3 -28.75 26.56 -18.67
CA PRO A 3 -29.69 26.74 -17.56
C PRO A 3 -31.11 26.86 -18.10
N ASP A 4 -32.06 26.24 -17.40
CA ASP A 4 -33.49 26.38 -17.68
C ASP A 4 -33.88 27.87 -17.60
N GLU A 5 -34.51 28.42 -18.64
CA GLU A 5 -34.82 29.87 -18.73
C GLU A 5 -35.87 30.33 -17.69
N ASP A 6 -36.57 29.39 -17.05
CA ASP A 6 -37.72 29.67 -16.19
C ASP A 6 -37.37 29.92 -14.70
N ASP A 7 -36.13 29.71 -14.25
CA ASP A 7 -35.68 30.12 -12.89
C ASP A 7 -34.30 30.83 -12.90
N PRO A 8 -34.27 32.14 -13.25
CA PRO A 8 -33.03 32.90 -13.42
C PRO A 8 -32.21 33.05 -12.14
N ILE A 9 -32.81 32.81 -10.97
CA ILE A 9 -32.15 33.01 -9.68
C ILE A 9 -31.32 31.77 -9.31
N THR A 10 -31.86 30.57 -9.55
CA THR A 10 -31.18 29.29 -9.30
C THR A 10 -29.98 29.13 -10.24
N GLY A 11 -30.14 29.49 -11.52
CA GLY A 11 -29.03 29.51 -12.49
C GLY A 11 -27.90 30.48 -12.11
N ARG A 12 -28.24 31.63 -11.51
CA ARG A 12 -27.26 32.64 -11.08
C ARG A 12 -26.45 32.21 -9.85
N VAL A 13 -27.06 31.53 -8.89
CA VAL A 13 -26.34 30.98 -7.71
C VAL A 13 -25.41 29.83 -8.10
N LEU A 14 -25.82 28.98 -9.04
CA LEU A 14 -24.97 27.91 -9.57
C LEU A 14 -23.76 28.46 -10.33
N ALA A 15 -23.96 29.50 -11.15
CA ALA A 15 -22.87 30.19 -11.84
C ALA A 15 -21.88 30.82 -10.84
N LEU A 16 -22.37 31.48 -9.79
CA LEU A 16 -21.54 32.11 -8.77
C LEU A 16 -20.79 31.11 -7.89
N LEU A 17 -21.38 29.96 -7.55
CA LEU A 17 -20.67 28.88 -6.84
C LEU A 17 -19.56 28.28 -7.70
N ALA A 18 -19.81 28.10 -9.00
CA ALA A 18 -18.79 27.63 -9.94
C ALA A 18 -17.67 28.67 -10.17
N GLU A 19 -17.99 29.96 -10.14
CA GLU A 19 -17.03 31.07 -10.25
C GLU A 19 -16.23 31.27 -8.96
N TYR A 20 -16.84 31.05 -7.77
CA TYR A 20 -16.18 31.08 -6.46
C TYR A 20 -15.13 29.97 -6.29
N LEU A 21 -15.34 28.84 -6.97
CA LEU A 21 -14.40 27.72 -7.03
C LEU A 21 -13.20 27.96 -7.97
N ARG A 22 -13.16 29.09 -8.69
CA ARG A 22 -12.00 29.46 -9.52
C ARG A 22 -10.84 30.00 -8.66
N PRO A 23 -9.59 29.63 -8.98
CA PRO A 23 -8.41 30.00 -8.19
C PRO A 23 -8.08 31.50 -8.21
N ASP A 24 -8.61 32.25 -9.17
CA ASP A 24 -8.18 33.58 -9.60
C ASP A 24 -9.05 34.76 -9.12
N LEU A 25 -10.22 34.50 -8.50
CA LEU A 25 -11.07 35.57 -7.96
C LEU A 25 -10.73 35.90 -6.49
N PRO A 26 -10.65 37.18 -6.09
CA PRO A 26 -10.47 37.55 -4.69
C PRO A 26 -11.64 37.05 -3.83
N PRO A 27 -11.38 36.38 -2.70
CA PRO A 27 -12.41 35.72 -1.90
C PRO A 27 -13.48 36.68 -1.34
N ASP A 28 -13.11 37.94 -1.12
CA ASP A 28 -13.97 38.97 -0.56
C ASP A 28 -15.05 39.42 -1.55
N GLU A 29 -14.68 39.54 -2.84
CA GLU A 29 -15.57 39.99 -3.91
C GLU A 29 -16.53 38.88 -4.32
N ALA A 30 -16.02 37.65 -4.44
CA ALA A 30 -16.82 36.47 -4.73
C ALA A 30 -17.84 36.19 -3.61
N GLY A 31 -17.47 36.49 -2.35
CA GLY A 31 -18.31 36.26 -1.17
C GLY A 31 -19.46 37.26 -1.10
N ALA A 32 -19.18 38.53 -1.40
CA ALA A 32 -20.19 39.57 -1.49
C ALA A 32 -21.22 39.29 -2.58
N GLN A 33 -20.79 38.85 -3.77
CA GLN A 33 -21.68 38.51 -4.88
C GLN A 33 -22.56 37.29 -4.58
N LEU A 34 -22.01 36.25 -3.94
CA LEU A 34 -22.77 35.09 -3.51
C LEU A 34 -23.81 35.46 -2.43
N ALA A 35 -23.43 36.31 -1.48
CA ALA A 35 -24.34 36.80 -0.44
C ALA A 35 -25.48 37.68 -1.01
N GLU A 36 -25.20 38.46 -2.05
CA GLU A 36 -26.22 39.26 -2.75
C GLU A 36 -27.17 38.37 -3.59
N ALA A 37 -26.66 37.34 -4.25
CA ALA A 37 -27.48 36.38 -4.98
C ALA A 37 -28.38 35.55 -4.05
N LEU A 38 -27.86 35.13 -2.88
CA LEU A 38 -28.64 34.42 -1.87
C LEU A 38 -29.72 35.31 -1.23
N ARG A 39 -29.48 36.62 -1.07
CA ARG A 39 -30.50 37.59 -0.65
C ARG A 39 -31.70 37.64 -1.59
N GLY A 40 -31.50 37.37 -2.89
CA GLY A 40 -32.58 37.29 -3.88
C GLY A 40 -33.47 36.05 -3.76
N ILE A 41 -33.01 34.97 -3.10
CA ILE A 41 -33.72 33.67 -3.01
C ILE A 41 -34.73 33.61 -1.85
N GLY A 42 -34.59 34.47 -0.83
CA GLY A 42 -35.55 34.53 0.28
C GLY A 42 -35.12 35.49 1.37
N GLY A 43 -35.93 36.52 1.60
CA GLY A 43 -35.65 37.63 2.53
C GLY A 43 -35.75 37.30 4.01
N GLU A 44 -34.99 36.32 4.50
CA GLU A 44 -34.93 35.99 5.94
C GLU A 44 -33.70 35.14 6.35
N LEU A 45 -32.69 34.99 5.48
CA LEU A 45 -31.38 34.51 5.94
C LEU A 45 -30.63 35.70 6.55
N ASP A 46 -30.24 35.56 7.82
CA ASP A 46 -29.46 36.56 8.55
C ASP A 46 -28.19 36.90 7.74
N SER A 47 -28.11 38.13 7.23
CA SER A 47 -27.01 38.58 6.38
C SER A 47 -25.66 38.41 7.06
N ASP A 48 -25.67 38.49 8.39
CA ASP A 48 -24.46 38.40 9.20
C ASP A 48 -23.98 36.94 9.31
N ASP A 49 -24.88 35.94 9.32
CA ASP A 49 -24.46 34.52 9.35
C ASP A 49 -23.93 34.04 8.00
N ILE A 50 -24.48 34.54 6.87
CA ILE A 50 -23.94 34.25 5.53
C ILE A 50 -22.55 34.87 5.39
N THR A 51 -22.39 36.15 5.76
CA THR A 51 -21.11 36.86 5.66
C THR A 51 -20.05 36.19 6.53
N ARG A 52 -20.38 35.87 7.79
CA ARG A 52 -19.48 35.18 8.72
C ARG A 52 -19.05 33.79 8.24
N ARG A 53 -19.92 33.05 7.54
CA ARG A 53 -19.59 31.74 6.98
C ARG A 53 -18.78 31.85 5.69
N GLY A 54 -19.01 32.87 4.87
CA GLY A 54 -18.16 33.21 3.73
C GLY A 54 -16.74 33.58 4.16
N GLU A 55 -16.59 34.38 5.20
CA GLU A 55 -15.29 34.71 5.80
C GLU A 55 -14.59 33.47 6.37
N LYS A 56 -15.33 32.56 7.03
CA LYS A 56 -14.78 31.27 7.48
C LYS A 56 -14.33 30.37 6.33
N LEU A 57 -15.03 30.38 5.20
CA LEU A 57 -14.66 29.63 3.99
C LEU A 57 -13.38 30.22 3.36
N ALA A 58 -13.28 31.55 3.28
CA ALA A 58 -12.07 32.24 2.83
C ALA A 58 -10.85 31.91 3.73
N ALA A 59 -11.04 31.98 5.06
CA ALA A 59 -10.00 31.63 6.03
C ALA A 59 -9.65 30.12 6.03
N ALA A 60 -10.61 29.24 5.71
CA ALA A 60 -10.38 27.81 5.57
C ALA A 60 -9.60 27.47 4.28
N ARG A 61 -9.79 28.26 3.21
CA ARG A 61 -9.04 28.14 1.95
C ARG A 61 -7.56 28.48 2.13
N GLU A 62 -7.23 29.51 2.91
CA GLU A 62 -5.83 29.80 3.28
C GLU A 62 -5.17 28.68 4.11
N LYS A 63 -5.98 27.89 4.82
CA LYS A 63 -5.53 26.80 5.71
C LYS A 63 -5.63 25.40 5.09
N GLY A 64 -6.05 25.28 3.82
CA GLY A 64 -6.21 23.99 3.14
C GLY A 64 -7.38 23.13 3.63
N SER A 65 -8.36 23.70 4.33
CA SER A 65 -9.52 22.99 4.93
C SER A 65 -10.83 23.30 4.18
N VAL A 66 -10.80 23.29 2.84
CA VAL A 66 -11.90 23.79 1.97
C VAL A 66 -13.16 22.91 2.05
N THR A 67 -12.99 21.59 2.17
CA THR A 67 -14.06 20.59 2.05
C THR A 67 -15.16 20.75 3.10
N GLN A 68 -14.79 20.89 4.36
CA GLN A 68 -15.75 21.05 5.47
C GLN A 68 -16.53 22.36 5.39
N ALA A 69 -15.88 23.42 4.90
CA ALA A 69 -16.51 24.71 4.73
C ALA A 69 -17.46 24.70 3.53
N LEU A 70 -17.12 24.00 2.45
CA LEU A 70 -18.00 23.78 1.29
C LEU A 70 -19.25 22.98 1.66
N GLU A 71 -19.10 21.88 2.42
CA GLU A 71 -20.22 21.08 2.93
C GLU A 71 -21.19 21.91 3.77
N SER A 72 -20.64 22.77 4.63
CA SER A 72 -21.45 23.65 5.48
C SER A 72 -22.26 24.68 4.67
N LEU A 73 -21.72 25.13 3.53
CA LEU A 73 -22.34 26.10 2.66
C LEU A 73 -23.39 25.44 1.76
N THR A 74 -23.10 24.25 1.22
CA THR A 74 -24.05 23.43 0.45
C THR A 74 -25.26 23.04 1.30
N ALA A 75 -25.06 22.67 2.57
CA ALA A 75 -26.16 22.41 3.51
C ALA A 75 -27.05 23.63 3.73
N LEU A 76 -26.47 24.84 3.83
CA LEU A 76 -27.23 26.07 4.01
C LEU A 76 -28.06 26.42 2.77
N VAL A 77 -27.49 26.23 1.58
CA VAL A 77 -28.17 26.43 0.30
C VAL A 77 -29.31 25.42 0.12
N ALA A 78 -29.07 24.13 0.38
CA ALA A 78 -30.10 23.09 0.32
C ALA A 78 -31.26 23.37 1.30
N ARG A 79 -30.95 23.87 2.50
CA ARG A 79 -31.95 24.30 3.49
C ARG A 79 -32.83 25.42 2.94
N ALA A 80 -32.23 26.41 2.28
CA ALA A 80 -32.95 27.55 1.71
C ALA A 80 -33.92 27.10 0.60
N PHE A 81 -33.44 26.21 -0.29
CA PHE A 81 -34.28 25.63 -1.34
C PHE A 81 -35.44 24.82 -0.79
N LEU A 82 -35.18 23.91 0.16
CA LEU A 82 -36.25 23.09 0.77
C LEU A 82 -37.27 23.95 1.53
N THR A 83 -36.82 25.01 2.20
CA THR A 83 -37.70 25.96 2.89
C THR A 83 -38.59 26.71 1.89
N ARG A 84 -38.04 27.13 0.74
CA ARG A 84 -38.79 27.79 -0.33
C ARG A 84 -39.83 26.83 -0.92
N ALA A 85 -39.43 25.63 -1.30
CA ALA A 85 -40.30 24.59 -1.87
C ALA A 85 -41.50 24.29 -0.94
N VAL A 86 -41.24 24.17 0.37
CA VAL A 86 -42.28 23.95 1.38
C VAL A 86 -43.21 25.16 1.52
N ARG A 87 -42.68 26.40 1.50
CA ARG A 87 -43.49 27.63 1.57
C ARG A 87 -44.34 27.86 0.31
N THR A 88 -43.89 27.41 -0.85
CA THR A 88 -44.63 27.51 -2.12
C THR A 88 -45.61 26.36 -2.35
N SER A 89 -45.60 25.34 -1.48
CA SER A 89 -46.59 24.27 -1.52
C SER A 89 -47.98 24.81 -1.16
N ALA A 90 -49.04 24.19 -1.70
CA ALA A 90 -50.40 24.73 -1.64
C ALA A 90 -50.98 24.88 -0.22
N ASP A 91 -50.38 24.24 0.78
CA ASP A 91 -50.79 24.31 2.18
C ASP A 91 -49.72 25.03 3.03
N PRO A 92 -50.10 26.04 3.85
CA PRO A 92 -49.13 26.81 4.62
C PRO A 92 -48.47 25.94 5.71
N PRO A 93 -47.14 25.85 5.76
CA PRO A 93 -46.45 24.94 6.67
C PRO A 93 -46.58 25.39 8.13
N LEU A 94 -46.72 24.42 9.04
CA LEU A 94 -46.70 24.66 10.48
C LEU A 94 -45.29 25.18 10.90
N PRO A 95 -45.18 26.06 11.91
CA PRO A 95 -43.89 26.57 12.40
C PRO A 95 -42.90 25.47 12.81
N GLU A 96 -43.40 24.28 13.18
CA GLU A 96 -42.62 23.10 13.54
C GLU A 96 -41.90 22.48 12.34
N THR A 97 -42.51 22.52 11.14
CA THR A 97 -41.88 22.06 9.89
C THR A 97 -40.65 22.89 9.54
N LEU A 98 -40.71 24.21 9.72
CA LEU A 98 -39.56 25.09 9.48
C LEU A 98 -38.43 24.88 10.48
N ARG A 99 -38.75 24.55 11.74
CA ARG A 99 -37.75 24.15 12.76
C ARG A 99 -37.12 22.79 12.44
N TRP A 100 -37.89 21.85 11.90
CA TRP A 100 -37.40 20.54 11.46
C TRP A 100 -36.37 20.66 10.33
N ILE A 101 -36.68 21.46 9.29
CA ILE A 101 -35.77 21.71 8.15
C ILE A 101 -34.48 22.37 8.66
N SER A 102 -34.60 23.29 9.63
CA SER A 102 -33.46 23.95 10.27
C SER A 102 -32.56 23.00 11.04
N HIS A 103 -33.07 21.92 11.62
CA HIS A 103 -32.30 21.02 12.47
C HIS A 103 -31.61 19.92 11.65
N ASN A 104 -32.35 19.33 10.71
CA ASN A 104 -31.92 18.11 10.02
C ASN A 104 -31.00 18.35 8.81
N VAL A 105 -31.11 19.50 8.14
CA VAL A 105 -30.25 19.83 7.00
C VAL A 105 -28.88 20.35 7.46
N THR A 106 -28.77 20.95 8.65
CA THR A 106 -27.51 21.48 9.19
C THR A 106 -26.58 20.44 9.81
N ALA A 107 -27.03 19.20 10.04
CA ALA A 107 -26.19 18.12 10.54
C ALA A 107 -25.38 17.49 9.39
N ALA A 108 -24.49 18.29 8.79
CA ALA A 108 -23.87 18.07 7.49
C ALA A 108 -23.17 16.70 7.31
N SER A 109 -22.62 16.09 8.37
CA SER A 109 -21.87 14.83 8.24
C SER A 109 -22.74 13.57 8.15
N ARG A 110 -23.99 13.59 8.62
CA ARG A 110 -24.84 12.38 8.68
C ARG A 110 -25.80 12.22 7.50
N HIS A 111 -26.01 13.27 6.71
CA HIS A 111 -27.04 13.29 5.67
C HIS A 111 -26.57 13.86 4.32
N ALA A 112 -25.26 13.86 4.04
CA ALA A 112 -24.67 14.40 2.81
C ALA A 112 -25.35 13.90 1.53
N THR A 113 -25.68 12.60 1.45
CA THR A 113 -26.40 12.00 0.31
C THR A 113 -27.79 12.59 0.10
N ARG A 114 -28.56 12.82 1.17
CA ARG A 114 -29.91 13.39 1.09
C ARG A 114 -29.85 14.88 0.74
N VAL A 115 -28.90 15.61 1.31
CA VAL A 115 -28.64 17.03 1.00
C VAL A 115 -28.27 17.21 -0.47
N MET A 116 -27.39 16.34 -1.00
CA MET A 116 -27.01 16.35 -2.41
C MET A 116 -28.14 15.91 -3.34
N ALA A 117 -28.97 14.95 -2.94
CA ALA A 117 -30.15 14.55 -3.72
C ALA A 117 -31.15 15.72 -3.84
N ILE A 118 -31.46 16.39 -2.72
CA ILE A 118 -32.33 17.58 -2.72
C ILE A 118 -31.75 18.67 -3.62
N TRP A 119 -30.44 18.96 -3.47
CA TRP A 119 -29.77 19.96 -4.29
C TRP A 119 -29.78 19.60 -5.78
N ARG A 120 -29.55 18.33 -6.14
CA ARG A 120 -29.58 17.86 -7.54
C ARG A 120 -30.98 17.95 -8.15
N VAL A 121 -32.03 17.69 -7.37
CA VAL A 121 -33.43 17.79 -7.85
C VAL A 121 -33.78 19.23 -8.16
N GLU A 122 -33.53 20.13 -7.21
CA GLU A 122 -33.86 21.56 -7.35
C GLU A 122 -32.98 22.29 -8.38
N SER A 123 -31.77 21.79 -8.65
CA SER A 123 -30.89 22.31 -9.71
C SER A 123 -31.17 21.72 -11.10
N GLY A 124 -32.15 20.82 -11.24
CA GLY A 124 -32.47 20.16 -12.51
C GLY A 124 -31.44 19.11 -12.97
N LEU A 125 -30.54 18.68 -12.08
CA LEU A 125 -29.44 17.75 -12.33
C LEU A 125 -29.71 16.31 -11.83
N ALA A 126 -30.90 16.05 -11.28
CA ALA A 126 -31.23 14.81 -10.59
C ALA A 126 -31.51 13.60 -11.48
N ALA A 127 -31.01 12.44 -11.03
CA ALA A 127 -31.48 11.14 -11.47
C ALA A 127 -32.82 10.78 -10.78
N GLU A 128 -33.50 9.73 -11.27
CA GLU A 128 -34.82 9.30 -10.74
C GLU A 128 -34.77 8.91 -9.26
N ALA A 129 -33.67 8.31 -8.81
CA ALA A 129 -33.43 7.99 -7.40
C ALA A 129 -33.31 9.25 -6.51
N ASP A 130 -32.71 10.33 -7.03
CA ASP A 130 -32.60 11.60 -6.28
C ASP A 130 -33.98 12.25 -6.09
N ARG A 131 -34.87 12.14 -7.09
CA ARG A 131 -36.26 12.62 -7.02
C ARG A 131 -37.08 11.87 -5.97
N ALA A 132 -36.92 10.55 -5.89
CA ALA A 132 -37.61 9.76 -4.87
C ALA A 132 -37.18 10.15 -3.44
N ILE A 133 -35.88 10.40 -3.23
CA ILE A 133 -35.36 10.86 -1.94
C ILE A 133 -35.86 12.27 -1.61
N HIS A 134 -35.91 13.17 -2.59
CA HIS A 134 -36.44 14.51 -2.45
C HIS A 134 -37.93 14.52 -2.08
N ASP A 135 -38.76 13.78 -2.83
CA ASP A 135 -40.21 13.72 -2.61
C ASP A 135 -40.56 13.10 -1.25
N HIS A 136 -39.79 12.11 -0.82
CA HIS A 136 -39.93 11.53 0.51
C HIS A 136 -39.55 12.55 1.59
N ALA A 137 -38.42 13.25 1.44
CA ALA A 137 -37.99 14.28 2.39
C ALA A 137 -39.03 15.42 2.50
N LEU A 138 -39.63 15.82 1.38
CA LEU A 138 -40.69 16.82 1.33
C LEU A 138 -41.95 16.33 2.07
N LYS A 139 -42.39 15.08 1.84
CA LYS A 139 -43.53 14.48 2.53
C LYS A 139 -43.32 14.36 4.03
N SER A 140 -42.15 13.87 4.47
CA SER A 140 -41.81 13.76 5.90
C SER A 140 -41.76 15.13 6.59
N ALA A 141 -41.24 16.15 5.90
CA ALA A 141 -41.22 17.52 6.42
C ALA A 141 -42.64 18.07 6.62
N LEU A 142 -43.51 17.88 5.63
CA LEU A 142 -44.91 18.31 5.69
C LEU A 142 -45.73 17.53 6.75
N ALA A 143 -45.36 16.28 7.04
CA ALA A 143 -46.02 15.44 8.05
C ALA A 143 -45.55 15.69 9.50
N GLY A 144 -44.42 16.37 9.73
CA GLY A 144 -43.95 16.75 11.07
C GLY A 144 -43.39 15.61 11.94
N GLU A 145 -42.99 14.47 11.34
CA GLU A 145 -42.52 13.29 12.09
C GLU A 145 -41.08 13.45 12.66
N THR A 146 -40.86 13.07 13.92
CA THR A 146 -39.53 13.01 14.57
C THR A 146 -38.80 11.72 14.24
N LEU A 147 -37.53 11.84 13.84
CA LEU A 147 -36.85 10.85 13.00
C LEU A 147 -36.00 9.76 13.72
N ASP A 148 -36.20 9.53 15.02
CA ASP A 148 -35.52 8.42 15.72
C ASP A 148 -36.21 7.05 15.50
N SER A 149 -37.36 7.02 14.80
CA SER A 149 -38.20 5.81 14.64
C SER A 149 -38.34 5.29 13.22
N VAL A 150 -37.38 5.54 12.30
CA VAL A 150 -37.45 4.98 10.94
C VAL A 150 -36.11 4.37 10.50
N PRO A 151 -36.02 3.02 10.34
CA PRO A 151 -34.98 2.37 9.55
C PRO A 151 -35.25 2.56 8.05
N ASP A 152 -34.20 2.60 7.23
CA ASP A 152 -34.28 2.72 5.77
C ASP A 152 -35.30 1.71 5.20
N ALA A 153 -36.39 2.19 4.60
CA ALA A 153 -37.52 1.33 4.21
C ALA A 153 -37.29 0.63 2.85
N PRO A 154 -37.47 -0.71 2.76
CA PRO A 154 -37.84 -1.44 1.54
C PRO A 154 -39.39 -1.37 1.31
N PRO A 155 -39.96 -1.88 0.19
CA PRO A 155 -41.35 -1.61 -0.20
C PRO A 155 -42.40 -2.35 0.66
N SER A 156 -43.63 -1.85 0.54
CA SER A 156 -44.77 -1.92 1.48
C SER A 156 -45.44 -3.27 1.78
N GLU A 157 -46.04 -3.31 2.97
CA GLU A 157 -47.13 -4.15 3.55
C GLU A 157 -46.80 -5.51 4.20
N SER A 158 -46.69 -5.53 5.55
CA SER A 158 -47.55 -6.35 6.44
C SER A 158 -47.30 -6.05 7.93
N THR A 159 -48.39 -5.93 8.70
CA THR A 159 -48.45 -5.77 10.18
C THR A 159 -48.10 -7.08 10.95
N PRO A 160 -47.91 -7.03 12.29
CA PRO A 160 -46.87 -7.80 12.97
C PRO A 160 -47.31 -9.21 13.40
N GLY A 161 -46.41 -10.18 13.19
CA GLY A 161 -46.48 -11.55 13.68
C GLY A 161 -45.11 -12.03 14.16
N THR A 162 -44.98 -12.10 15.47
CA THR A 162 -43.96 -12.73 16.33
C THR A 162 -43.25 -13.99 15.77
N GLU A 163 -41.92 -14.00 15.91
CA GLU A 163 -40.99 -15.14 16.04
C GLU A 163 -40.79 -16.15 14.88
N ASP A 164 -41.54 -16.12 13.77
CA ASP A 164 -41.44 -17.15 12.69
C ASP A 164 -40.64 -16.74 11.41
N THR A 165 -39.83 -15.67 11.49
CA THR A 165 -39.11 -15.09 10.34
C THR A 165 -37.61 -15.40 10.27
N MET A 166 -37.02 -16.09 11.25
CA MET A 166 -35.61 -16.47 11.20
C MET A 166 -35.35 -17.67 10.27
N LEU A 167 -34.33 -17.56 9.42
CA LEU A 167 -33.82 -18.68 8.63
C LEU A 167 -33.42 -19.85 9.53
N ASP A 168 -33.78 -21.06 9.09
CA ASP A 168 -33.34 -22.29 9.75
C ASP A 168 -31.87 -22.60 9.37
N PRO A 169 -30.90 -22.43 10.30
CA PRO A 169 -29.48 -22.62 10.00
C PRO A 169 -29.15 -24.08 9.63
N ILE A 170 -29.96 -25.04 10.09
CA ILE A 170 -29.77 -26.47 9.78
C ILE A 170 -30.04 -26.72 8.29
N LYS A 171 -31.14 -26.17 7.76
CA LYS A 171 -31.47 -26.28 6.34
C LYS A 171 -30.40 -25.62 5.47
N LEU A 172 -29.88 -24.48 5.90
CA LEU A 172 -28.82 -23.77 5.17
C LEU A 172 -27.51 -24.57 5.13
N ARG A 173 -27.13 -25.17 6.26
CA ARG A 173 -25.95 -26.04 6.34
C ARG A 173 -26.09 -27.26 5.44
N ASP A 174 -27.23 -27.93 5.49
CA ASP A 174 -27.47 -29.14 4.69
C ASP A 174 -27.49 -28.79 3.19
N ALA A 175 -28.04 -27.63 2.81
CA ALA A 175 -27.97 -27.11 1.46
C ALA A 175 -26.52 -26.80 1.03
N LEU A 176 -25.69 -26.22 1.91
CA LEU A 176 -24.27 -25.99 1.64
C LEU A 176 -23.49 -27.27 1.40
N LEU A 177 -23.64 -28.26 2.29
CA LEU A 177 -22.95 -29.55 2.18
C LEU A 177 -23.43 -30.37 0.96
N SER A 178 -24.62 -30.09 0.44
CA SER A 178 -25.10 -30.71 -0.81
C SER A 178 -24.46 -30.12 -2.08
N ARG A 179 -23.96 -28.88 -2.02
CA ARG A 179 -23.40 -28.15 -3.17
C ARG A 179 -21.88 -28.09 -3.14
N LEU A 180 -21.29 -28.02 -1.94
CA LEU A 180 -19.87 -27.82 -1.73
C LEU A 180 -19.29 -28.87 -0.77
N ALA A 181 -18.03 -29.24 -0.99
CA ALA A 181 -17.29 -30.14 -0.11
C ALA A 181 -16.09 -29.46 0.54
N PHE A 182 -15.64 -30.05 1.63
CA PHE A 182 -14.36 -29.75 2.26
C PHE A 182 -13.25 -30.53 1.56
N ASN A 183 -12.13 -29.88 1.27
CA ASN A 183 -10.93 -30.58 0.81
C ASN A 183 -10.20 -31.23 2.02
N PRO A 184 -10.16 -32.57 2.15
CA PRO A 184 -9.59 -33.23 3.33
C PRO A 184 -8.06 -33.18 3.41
N SER A 185 -7.34 -32.95 2.30
CA SER A 185 -5.87 -33.04 2.27
C SER A 185 -5.18 -31.90 3.03
N GLY A 186 -5.80 -30.72 3.10
CA GLY A 186 -5.27 -29.54 3.79
C GLY A 186 -5.91 -29.21 5.15
N LEU A 187 -6.88 -30.02 5.62
CA LEU A 187 -7.64 -29.68 6.84
C LEU A 187 -7.01 -30.26 8.11
N PRO A 188 -7.12 -29.54 9.25
CA PRO A 188 -6.73 -30.07 10.54
C PRO A 188 -7.60 -31.29 10.92
N PRO A 189 -7.10 -32.22 11.76
CA PRO A 189 -7.81 -33.46 12.11
C PRO A 189 -9.25 -33.26 12.61
N THR A 190 -9.50 -32.13 13.29
CA THR A 190 -10.82 -31.76 13.81
C THR A 190 -11.84 -31.54 12.69
N LEU A 191 -11.45 -30.91 11.58
CA LEU A 191 -12.31 -30.64 10.41
C LEU A 191 -12.33 -31.77 9.37
N ARG A 192 -11.56 -32.85 9.57
CA ARG A 192 -11.66 -34.06 8.74
C ARG A 192 -12.90 -34.90 9.07
N THR A 193 -13.53 -34.66 10.21
CA THR A 193 -14.76 -35.35 10.63
C THR A 193 -15.99 -34.56 10.20
N LEU A 194 -17.06 -35.27 9.80
CA LEU A 194 -18.34 -34.65 9.45
C LEU A 194 -18.88 -33.75 10.58
N LYS A 195 -18.74 -34.20 11.83
CA LYS A 195 -19.15 -33.45 13.01
C LYS A 195 -18.37 -32.13 13.15
N GLY A 196 -17.05 -32.15 12.91
CA GLY A 196 -16.24 -30.93 12.94
C GLY A 196 -16.60 -29.95 11.83
N GLN A 197 -16.88 -30.44 10.63
CA GLN A 197 -17.35 -29.63 9.50
C GLN A 197 -18.71 -28.98 9.80
N GLN A 198 -19.64 -29.73 10.40
CA GLN A 198 -20.96 -29.20 10.80
C GLN A 198 -20.83 -28.10 11.86
N ILE A 199 -20.03 -28.31 12.90
CA ILE A 199 -19.79 -27.31 13.95
C ILE A 199 -19.19 -26.02 13.36
N TYR A 200 -18.24 -26.16 12.44
CA TYR A 200 -17.62 -25.04 11.76
C TYR A 200 -18.64 -24.26 10.92
N LEU A 201 -19.41 -24.94 10.07
CA LEU A 201 -20.42 -24.30 9.24
C LEU A 201 -21.53 -23.66 10.08
N ASP A 202 -21.99 -24.32 11.14
CA ASP A 202 -23.01 -23.75 12.04
C ASP A 202 -22.54 -22.43 12.66
N ALA A 203 -21.28 -22.35 13.09
CA ALA A 203 -20.70 -21.12 13.63
C ALA A 203 -20.63 -20.00 12.57
N VAL A 204 -20.21 -20.32 11.34
CA VAL A 204 -20.14 -19.36 10.24
C VAL A 204 -21.54 -18.87 9.85
N ILE A 205 -22.46 -19.78 9.59
CA ILE A 205 -23.84 -19.50 9.16
C ILE A 205 -24.55 -18.62 10.18
N GLN A 206 -24.48 -18.98 11.47
CA GLN A 206 -25.13 -18.20 12.51
C GLN A 206 -24.57 -16.78 12.64
N SER A 207 -23.27 -16.59 12.38
CA SER A 207 -22.66 -15.25 12.41
C SER A 207 -23.09 -14.45 11.18
N VAL A 208 -23.05 -15.04 9.99
CA VAL A 208 -23.43 -14.40 8.73
C VAL A 208 -24.90 -13.98 8.74
N VAL A 209 -25.80 -14.89 9.12
CA VAL A 209 -27.25 -14.60 9.20
C VAL A 209 -27.54 -13.48 10.20
N ARG A 210 -26.84 -13.45 11.35
CA ARG A 210 -27.00 -12.40 12.36
C ARG A 210 -26.49 -11.04 11.89
N GLN A 211 -25.35 -10.99 11.22
CA GLN A 211 -24.70 -9.74 10.82
C GLN A 211 -25.32 -9.11 9.58
N GLN A 212 -25.79 -9.93 8.63
CA GLN A 212 -26.38 -9.45 7.38
C GLN A 212 -27.91 -9.35 7.45
N HIS A 213 -28.51 -9.66 8.61
CA HIS A 213 -29.95 -9.56 8.86
C HIS A 213 -30.82 -10.31 7.84
N PHE A 214 -30.38 -11.49 7.38
CA PHE A 214 -31.15 -12.29 6.40
C PHE A 214 -32.50 -12.76 6.98
N THR A 215 -33.55 -12.64 6.17
CA THR A 215 -34.92 -13.02 6.54
C THR A 215 -35.41 -14.21 5.70
N ARG A 216 -36.52 -14.82 6.12
CA ARG A 216 -37.18 -15.91 5.38
C ARG A 216 -37.58 -15.42 3.97
N GLY A 217 -36.80 -15.82 2.96
CA GLY A 217 -36.85 -15.29 1.59
C GLY A 217 -35.46 -15.10 0.97
N ASP A 218 -34.45 -14.89 1.82
CA ASP A 218 -33.06 -14.64 1.42
C ASP A 218 -32.18 -15.90 1.44
N GLU A 219 -32.77 -17.09 1.35
CA GLU A 219 -32.07 -18.38 1.54
C GLU A 219 -30.86 -18.54 0.61
N ASP A 220 -31.01 -18.16 -0.67
CA ASP A 220 -29.91 -18.23 -1.62
C ASP A 220 -28.80 -17.20 -1.33
N ALA A 221 -29.15 -16.00 -0.85
CA ALA A 221 -28.17 -14.99 -0.48
C ALA A 221 -27.41 -15.45 0.78
N ALA A 222 -28.12 -15.88 1.81
CA ALA A 222 -27.54 -16.43 3.03
C ALA A 222 -26.60 -17.61 2.75
N LEU A 223 -26.97 -18.49 1.81
CA LEU A 223 -26.15 -19.63 1.39
C LEU A 223 -24.85 -19.16 0.72
N ILE A 224 -24.92 -18.20 -0.21
CA ILE A 224 -23.74 -17.70 -0.92
C ILE A 224 -22.79 -17.01 0.07
N TRP A 225 -23.31 -16.10 0.90
CA TRP A 225 -22.49 -15.40 1.90
C TRP A 225 -21.81 -16.36 2.87
N SER A 226 -22.55 -17.37 3.35
CA SER A 226 -22.01 -18.37 4.26
C SER A 226 -20.95 -19.25 3.59
N ALA A 227 -21.18 -19.67 2.33
CA ALA A 227 -20.20 -20.44 1.55
C ALA A 227 -18.90 -19.65 1.33
N SER A 228 -19.02 -18.37 0.99
CA SER A 228 -17.89 -17.50 0.68
C SER A 228 -17.09 -17.17 1.93
N ALA A 229 -17.76 -16.81 3.02
CA ALA A 229 -17.10 -16.52 4.29
C ALA A 229 -16.40 -17.77 4.83
N ALA A 230 -17.07 -18.93 4.78
CA ALA A 230 -16.47 -20.21 5.16
C ALA A 230 -15.25 -20.55 4.28
N GLY A 231 -15.37 -20.42 2.95
CA GLY A 231 -14.27 -20.74 2.05
C GLY A 231 -13.05 -19.82 2.21
N LEU A 232 -13.26 -18.51 2.43
CA LEU A 232 -12.20 -17.54 2.73
C LEU A 232 -11.53 -17.88 4.06
N MET A 233 -12.33 -18.13 5.10
CA MET A 233 -11.81 -18.50 6.41
C MET A 233 -10.96 -19.78 6.38
N LEU A 234 -11.38 -20.77 5.60
CA LEU A 234 -10.60 -21.99 5.38
C LEU A 234 -9.34 -21.75 4.53
N ALA A 235 -9.36 -20.80 3.59
CA ALA A 235 -8.20 -20.45 2.80
C ALA A 235 -7.15 -19.70 3.64
N ASP A 236 -7.59 -18.85 4.55
CA ASP A 236 -6.73 -18.02 5.41
C ASP A 236 -6.19 -18.75 6.66
N GLY A 237 -6.50 -20.03 6.83
CA GLY A 237 -5.98 -20.80 7.95
C GLY A 237 -6.83 -20.78 9.23
N HIS A 238 -8.05 -20.26 9.18
CA HIS A 238 -8.89 -20.06 10.36
C HIS A 238 -9.98 -21.11 10.48
N TYR A 239 -9.67 -22.17 11.23
CA TYR A 239 -10.44 -23.42 11.24
C TYR A 239 -11.27 -23.68 12.51
N ASN A 240 -10.97 -22.97 13.62
CA ASN A 240 -11.46 -23.34 14.94
C ASN A 240 -12.45 -22.31 15.52
N PRO A 241 -13.76 -22.63 15.59
CA PRO A 241 -14.75 -21.76 16.23
C PRO A 241 -14.52 -21.49 17.72
N GLY A 242 -13.73 -22.31 18.40
CA GLY A 242 -13.35 -22.11 19.80
C GLY A 242 -12.21 -21.11 20.02
N ASP A 243 -11.58 -20.61 18.96
CA ASP A 243 -10.57 -19.55 19.05
C ASP A 243 -11.24 -18.20 19.35
N GLN A 244 -10.67 -17.44 20.29
CA GLN A 244 -11.14 -16.09 20.64
C GLN A 244 -11.13 -15.14 19.45
N ARG A 245 -10.25 -15.36 18.47
CA ARG A 245 -10.12 -14.52 17.27
C ARG A 245 -11.00 -14.98 16.12
N PHE A 246 -11.65 -16.14 16.21
CA PHE A 246 -12.45 -16.71 15.12
C PHE A 246 -13.48 -15.73 14.57
N PHE A 247 -14.28 -15.12 15.45
CA PHE A 247 -15.33 -14.18 15.04
C PHE A 247 -14.78 -12.86 14.50
N ALA A 248 -13.59 -12.43 14.94
CA ALA A 248 -12.94 -11.24 14.40
C ALA A 248 -12.47 -11.47 12.96
N HIS A 249 -11.88 -12.63 12.68
CA HIS A 249 -11.49 -13.02 11.32
C HIS A 249 -12.72 -13.28 10.43
N LEU A 250 -13.80 -13.84 10.97
CA LEU A 250 -15.06 -14.02 10.26
C LEU A 250 -15.70 -12.67 9.90
N GLN A 251 -15.68 -11.71 10.83
CA GLN A 251 -16.12 -10.34 10.56
C GLN A 251 -15.30 -9.73 9.42
N ARG A 252 -13.97 -9.89 9.44
CA ARG A 252 -13.10 -9.40 8.37
C ARG A 252 -13.44 -10.03 7.02
N ALA A 253 -13.66 -11.35 6.97
CA ALA A 253 -14.08 -12.03 5.74
C ALA A 253 -15.43 -11.52 5.23
N ILE A 254 -16.38 -11.24 6.13
CA ILE A 254 -17.69 -10.67 5.76
C ILE A 254 -17.56 -9.23 5.25
N VAL A 255 -16.72 -8.40 5.87
CA VAL A 255 -16.42 -7.02 5.46
C VAL A 255 -15.70 -7.00 4.11
N GLU A 256 -14.75 -7.92 3.89
CA GLU A 256 -14.07 -8.12 2.60
C GLU A 256 -15.07 -8.49 1.50
N LEU A 257 -16.01 -9.40 1.80
CA LEU A 257 -17.08 -9.79 0.88
C LEU A 257 -18.05 -8.64 0.60
N ALA A 258 -18.35 -7.80 1.58
CA ALA A 258 -19.15 -6.58 1.43
C ALA A 258 -18.44 -5.48 0.61
N GLY A 259 -17.13 -5.62 0.37
CA GLY A 259 -16.35 -4.66 -0.41
C GLY A 259 -15.92 -3.41 0.35
N SER A 260 -16.00 -3.42 1.69
CA SER A 260 -15.62 -2.28 2.54
C SER A 260 -14.29 -2.47 3.27
N ALA A 261 -13.42 -3.36 2.80
CA ALA A 261 -12.08 -3.53 3.33
C ALA A 261 -11.08 -2.77 2.45
N ASP A 262 -10.91 -1.47 2.70
CA ASP A 262 -9.55 -0.93 2.64
C ASP A 262 -8.87 -1.33 3.97
N GLU A 263 -7.58 -1.65 3.93
CA GLU A 263 -6.82 -2.09 5.10
C GLU A 263 -6.19 -0.92 5.87
N SER A 264 -6.64 0.30 5.62
CA SER A 264 -6.09 1.51 6.22
C SER A 264 -7.25 2.37 6.67
N GLY A 265 -7.67 2.27 7.93
CA GLY A 265 -8.69 3.14 8.54
C GLY A 265 -8.30 4.63 8.58
N GLN A 266 -8.08 5.23 7.42
CA GLN A 266 -7.79 6.62 7.12
C GLN A 266 -8.61 7.00 5.90
N VAL A 267 -9.66 7.78 6.16
CA VAL A 267 -10.23 8.64 5.15
C VAL A 267 -9.18 9.72 4.86
N GLU A 268 -8.54 9.66 3.70
CA GLU A 268 -7.94 10.82 3.06
C GLU A 268 -8.31 10.80 1.57
N ILE A 269 -9.26 11.65 1.22
CA ILE A 269 -9.56 11.99 -0.18
C ILE A 269 -9.12 13.44 -0.32
N ASP A 270 -8.03 13.68 -1.04
CA ASP A 270 -8.08 14.73 -2.05
C ASP A 270 -7.10 14.57 -3.21
N SER A 271 -7.69 14.79 -4.40
CA SER A 271 -7.09 15.18 -5.68
C SER A 271 -5.96 14.28 -6.22
N HIS A 272 -6.31 13.34 -7.09
CA HIS A 272 -5.81 13.13 -8.47
C HIS A 272 -6.41 11.79 -8.94
N GLY A 273 -7.39 11.89 -9.84
CA GLY A 273 -8.30 10.80 -10.18
C GLY A 273 -7.62 9.55 -10.73
N VAL A 274 -7.63 8.48 -9.93
CA VAL A 274 -7.73 7.10 -10.41
C VAL A 274 -8.75 6.40 -9.52
N GLN A 275 -9.99 6.28 -10.01
CA GLN A 275 -10.99 5.42 -9.39
C GLN A 275 -10.57 3.97 -9.61
N MET A 276 -10.08 3.30 -8.56
CA MET A 276 -10.07 1.83 -8.56
C MET A 276 -11.51 1.36 -8.38
N PHE A 277 -12.10 0.86 -9.47
CA PHE A 277 -13.45 0.31 -9.53
C PHE A 277 -13.50 -1.06 -8.84
N ALA A 278 -13.64 -1.07 -7.51
CA ALA A 278 -14.32 -2.18 -6.85
C ALA A 278 -15.82 -2.11 -7.20
N PRO A 279 -16.54 -3.24 -7.37
CA PRO A 279 -18.00 -3.19 -7.47
C PRO A 279 -18.54 -2.47 -6.24
N SER A 280 -19.18 -1.32 -6.45
CA SER A 280 -19.60 -0.37 -5.41
C SER A 280 -20.84 -0.80 -4.64
N ASP A 281 -21.38 -1.99 -4.93
CA ASP A 281 -22.63 -2.51 -4.40
C ASP A 281 -22.46 -3.99 -3.99
N ALA A 282 -22.80 -4.30 -2.73
CA ALA A 282 -22.82 -5.66 -2.20
C ALA A 282 -23.68 -6.60 -3.06
N THR A 283 -24.76 -6.08 -3.67
CA THR A 283 -25.66 -6.82 -4.56
C THR A 283 -24.94 -7.34 -5.81
N GLN A 284 -24.01 -6.54 -6.34
CA GLN A 284 -23.22 -6.88 -7.53
C GLN A 284 -22.19 -7.97 -7.22
N ARG A 285 -21.50 -7.88 -6.07
CA ARG A 285 -20.60 -8.93 -5.59
C ARG A 285 -21.35 -10.25 -5.37
N ILE A 286 -22.52 -10.22 -4.74
CA ILE A 286 -23.37 -11.40 -4.58
C ILE A 286 -23.73 -12.00 -5.95
N GLY A 287 -24.04 -11.15 -6.94
CA GLY A 287 -24.29 -11.57 -8.32
C GLY A 287 -23.10 -12.33 -8.93
N ILE A 288 -21.88 -11.79 -8.77
CA ILE A 288 -20.64 -12.43 -9.24
C ILE A 288 -20.45 -13.78 -8.55
N PHE A 289 -20.54 -13.84 -7.22
CA PHE A 289 -20.33 -15.07 -6.46
C PHE A 289 -21.39 -16.14 -6.78
N ARG A 290 -22.65 -15.73 -6.98
CA ARG A 290 -23.73 -16.62 -7.45
C ARG A 290 -23.41 -17.21 -8.81
N THR A 291 -22.97 -16.39 -9.75
CA THR A 291 -22.65 -16.80 -11.12
C THR A 291 -21.40 -17.69 -11.13
N THR A 292 -20.37 -17.38 -10.34
CA THR A 292 -19.20 -18.25 -10.16
C THR A 292 -19.59 -19.62 -9.59
N LEU A 293 -20.42 -19.67 -8.55
CA LEU A 293 -20.84 -20.94 -7.96
C LEU A 293 -21.59 -21.83 -8.97
N ARG A 294 -22.47 -21.21 -9.77
CA ARG A 294 -23.22 -21.87 -10.85
C ARG A 294 -22.27 -22.46 -11.89
N MET A 295 -21.36 -21.63 -12.41
CA MET A 295 -20.37 -22.03 -13.43
C MET A 295 -19.44 -23.14 -12.93
N LEU A 296 -19.00 -23.08 -11.68
CA LEU A 296 -18.18 -24.14 -11.08
C LEU A 296 -18.96 -25.45 -10.94
N GLY A 297 -20.24 -25.39 -10.61
CA GLY A 297 -21.13 -26.56 -10.60
C GLY A 297 -21.24 -27.21 -11.99
N ASP A 298 -21.35 -26.39 -13.04
CA ASP A 298 -21.39 -26.86 -14.43
C ASP A 298 -20.05 -27.48 -14.86
N ILE A 299 -18.92 -26.88 -14.47
CA ILE A 299 -17.55 -27.36 -14.77
C ILE A 299 -17.23 -28.67 -14.03
N ALA A 300 -17.62 -28.80 -12.76
CA ALA A 300 -17.39 -30.00 -11.97
C ALA A 300 -18.17 -31.21 -12.50
N GLY A 301 -19.31 -30.96 -13.16
CA GLY A 301 -20.18 -31.99 -13.72
C GLY A 301 -21.10 -32.64 -12.66
N LYS A 302 -22.18 -33.28 -13.12
CA LYS A 302 -23.19 -33.89 -12.24
C LYS A 302 -22.56 -34.94 -11.32
N GLY A 303 -22.50 -34.63 -10.02
CA GLY A 303 -22.05 -35.55 -8.96
C GLY A 303 -20.66 -35.28 -8.39
N LYS A 304 -19.92 -34.26 -8.85
CA LYS A 304 -18.67 -33.83 -8.20
C LYS A 304 -18.91 -32.54 -7.41
N SER A 305 -18.59 -32.59 -6.12
CA SER A 305 -18.68 -31.43 -5.23
C SER A 305 -17.51 -30.47 -5.47
N VAL A 306 -17.80 -29.19 -5.67
CA VAL A 306 -16.79 -28.13 -5.71
C VAL A 306 -16.27 -27.89 -4.30
N PHE A 307 -14.96 -27.70 -4.13
CA PHE A 307 -14.40 -27.43 -2.80
C PHE A 307 -14.71 -26.01 -2.33
N LEU A 308 -15.06 -25.84 -1.05
CA LEU A 308 -15.32 -24.53 -0.41
C LEU A 308 -14.16 -23.55 -0.63
N GLN A 309 -12.91 -24.01 -0.46
CA GLN A 309 -11.71 -23.19 -0.63
C GLN A 309 -11.50 -22.76 -2.09
N SER A 310 -11.76 -23.66 -3.04
CA SER A 310 -11.66 -23.36 -4.47
C SER A 310 -12.73 -22.38 -4.91
N PHE A 311 -13.97 -22.57 -4.43
CA PHE A 311 -15.06 -21.64 -4.70
C PHE A 311 -14.72 -20.22 -4.22
N ALA A 312 -14.28 -20.07 -2.97
CA ALA A 312 -13.94 -18.75 -2.42
C ALA A 312 -12.79 -18.06 -3.16
N ARG A 313 -11.70 -18.79 -3.46
CA ARG A 313 -10.56 -18.24 -4.21
C ARG A 313 -10.93 -17.82 -5.62
N VAL A 314 -11.68 -18.66 -6.34
CA VAL A 314 -12.12 -18.34 -7.70
C VAL A 314 -13.10 -17.17 -7.69
N ALA A 315 -14.06 -17.15 -6.75
CA ALA A 315 -15.03 -16.05 -6.65
C ALA A 315 -14.37 -14.71 -6.26
N ARG A 316 -13.37 -14.72 -5.36
CA ARG A 316 -12.56 -13.54 -5.03
C ARG A 316 -11.82 -13.01 -6.26
N ARG A 317 -11.15 -13.89 -7.02
CA ARG A 317 -10.47 -13.50 -8.28
C ARG A 317 -11.43 -12.92 -9.31
N MET A 318 -12.67 -13.44 -9.41
CA MET A 318 -13.67 -12.88 -10.33
C MET A 318 -14.15 -11.49 -9.87
N ALA A 319 -14.35 -11.29 -8.57
CA ALA A 319 -14.72 -9.98 -8.05
C ALA A 319 -13.62 -8.92 -8.25
N GLU A 320 -12.34 -9.30 -8.10
CA GLU A 320 -11.19 -8.43 -8.36
C GLU A 320 -11.06 -8.07 -9.85
N ARG A 321 -11.37 -9.01 -10.76
CA ARG A 321 -11.34 -8.81 -12.21
C ARG A 321 -12.65 -8.31 -12.81
N TYR A 322 -13.52 -7.72 -11.99
CA TYR A 322 -14.81 -7.22 -12.48
C TYR A 322 -14.67 -6.23 -13.65
N ALA A 323 -13.62 -5.40 -13.63
CA ALA A 323 -13.35 -4.45 -14.71
C ALA A 323 -13.14 -5.13 -16.08
N ASP A 324 -12.62 -6.37 -16.09
CA ASP A 324 -12.28 -7.12 -17.29
C ASP A 324 -13.51 -7.79 -17.92
N HIS A 325 -14.42 -8.30 -17.09
CA HIS A 325 -15.61 -9.02 -17.58
C HIS A 325 -16.89 -8.18 -17.54
N LYS A 326 -16.97 -7.11 -16.73
CA LYS A 326 -18.13 -6.20 -16.59
C LYS A 326 -19.48 -6.91 -16.43
N GLY A 327 -19.47 -8.09 -15.81
CA GLY A 327 -20.67 -8.94 -15.66
C GLY A 327 -21.05 -9.78 -16.89
N ASP A 328 -20.27 -9.79 -17.96
CA ASP A 328 -20.46 -10.70 -19.11
C ASP A 328 -20.21 -12.15 -18.68
N GLU A 329 -21.28 -12.97 -18.66
CA GLU A 329 -21.23 -14.36 -18.24
C GLU A 329 -20.32 -15.22 -19.14
N THR A 330 -20.14 -14.87 -20.42
CA THR A 330 -19.30 -15.68 -21.34
C THR A 330 -17.81 -15.51 -21.05
N VAL A 331 -17.37 -14.26 -20.87
CA VAL A 331 -16.00 -13.92 -20.49
C VAL A 331 -15.70 -14.43 -19.09
N MET A 332 -16.64 -14.23 -18.16
CA MET A 332 -16.54 -14.73 -16.80
C MET A 332 -16.46 -16.26 -16.76
N GLY A 333 -17.23 -16.97 -17.59
CA GLY A 333 -17.18 -18.44 -17.68
C GLY A 333 -15.81 -18.98 -18.09
N ALA A 334 -15.16 -18.37 -19.09
CA ALA A 334 -13.81 -18.74 -19.50
C ALA A 334 -12.77 -18.45 -18.40
N MET A 335 -12.91 -17.33 -17.69
CA MET A 335 -12.04 -16.95 -16.58
C MET A 335 -12.22 -17.87 -15.36
N VAL A 336 -13.46 -18.24 -15.02
CA VAL A 336 -13.77 -19.20 -13.95
C VAL A 336 -13.19 -20.57 -14.26
N ALA A 337 -13.35 -21.07 -15.49
CA ALA A 337 -12.80 -22.36 -15.90
C ALA A 337 -11.26 -22.39 -15.82
N SER A 338 -10.60 -21.33 -16.28
CA SER A 338 -9.15 -21.18 -16.18
C SER A 338 -8.67 -21.10 -14.73
N ALA A 339 -9.28 -20.23 -13.93
CA ALA A 339 -8.90 -20.05 -12.52
C ALA A 339 -9.12 -21.31 -11.69
N TYR A 340 -10.20 -22.05 -11.94
CA TYR A 340 -10.50 -23.31 -11.28
C TYR A 340 -9.53 -24.42 -11.69
N ALA A 341 -9.15 -24.51 -12.97
CA ALA A 341 -8.18 -25.49 -13.44
C ALA A 341 -6.80 -25.29 -12.80
N THR A 342 -6.34 -24.05 -12.66
CA THR A 342 -5.11 -23.72 -11.92
C THR A 342 -5.23 -24.13 -10.46
N ASP A 343 -6.34 -23.77 -9.80
CA ASP A 343 -6.55 -24.08 -8.38
C ASP A 343 -6.55 -25.59 -8.09
N VAL A 344 -7.19 -26.38 -8.97
CA VAL A 344 -7.22 -27.85 -8.86
C VAL A 344 -5.85 -28.47 -9.15
N ALA A 345 -5.08 -27.92 -10.10
CA ALA A 345 -3.73 -28.39 -10.40
C ALA A 345 -2.77 -28.13 -9.22
N ASP A 346 -2.86 -26.96 -8.59
CA ASP A 346 -2.09 -26.61 -7.40
C ASP A 346 -2.44 -27.52 -6.22
N MET A 347 -3.73 -27.88 -6.06
CA MET A 347 -4.17 -28.86 -5.06
C MET A 347 -3.69 -30.29 -5.34
N ALA A 348 -3.52 -30.67 -6.61
CA ALA A 348 -3.05 -32.00 -7.00
C ALA A 348 -1.53 -32.17 -6.85
N ALA A 349 -0.77 -31.08 -6.97
CA ALA A 349 0.70 -31.09 -6.84
C ALA A 349 1.20 -31.18 -5.37
N GLY A 350 0.34 -30.87 -4.38
CA GLY A 350 0.72 -30.74 -2.96
C GLY A 350 0.66 -32.01 -2.09
N GLY A 351 0.85 -33.22 -2.64
CA GLY A 351 0.71 -34.49 -1.91
C GLY A 351 1.96 -35.38 -1.92
N ASN A 352 2.87 -35.18 -0.97
CA ASN A 352 3.98 -36.02 -0.49
C ASN A 352 4.30 -37.36 -1.24
N GLY A 353 5.41 -37.36 -2.01
CA GLY A 353 6.44 -38.42 -2.05
C GLY A 353 6.17 -39.80 -2.70
N GLY A 354 6.68 -40.00 -3.92
CA GLY A 354 7.33 -41.26 -4.33
C GLY A 354 6.73 -42.05 -5.50
N GLY A 355 7.48 -42.11 -6.61
CA GLY A 355 7.45 -43.26 -7.54
C GLY A 355 7.19 -42.94 -9.02
N GLY A 356 8.26 -42.77 -9.82
CA GLY A 356 8.15 -42.63 -11.28
C GLY A 356 9.47 -42.58 -12.05
N GLY A 357 10.21 -43.70 -12.10
CA GLY A 357 11.02 -44.16 -13.24
C GLY A 357 11.99 -43.23 -14.00
N ILE A 358 13.26 -43.18 -13.55
CA ILE A 358 14.58 -43.24 -14.23
C ILE A 358 14.78 -43.02 -15.77
N ALA A 359 13.92 -42.31 -16.50
CA ALA A 359 14.17 -41.99 -17.92
C ALA A 359 14.25 -40.49 -18.25
N ASN A 360 13.92 -39.61 -17.30
CA ASN A 360 14.16 -38.17 -17.41
C ASN A 360 14.97 -37.75 -16.18
N VAL A 361 16.27 -37.54 -16.36
CA VAL A 361 17.04 -36.71 -15.42
C VAL A 361 16.55 -35.28 -15.66
N GLU A 362 15.41 -34.96 -15.05
CA GLU A 362 14.93 -33.60 -14.90
C GLU A 362 15.83 -32.98 -13.84
N ILE A 363 16.86 -32.29 -14.31
CA ILE A 363 17.63 -31.36 -13.49
C ILE A 363 16.57 -30.41 -12.90
N PRO A 364 16.45 -30.27 -11.56
CA PRO A 364 15.52 -29.34 -10.97
C PRO A 364 15.68 -27.98 -11.66
N PRO A 365 14.59 -27.29 -12.06
CA PRO A 365 14.71 -25.97 -12.64
C PRO A 365 15.53 -25.11 -11.66
N LEU A 366 16.55 -24.43 -12.17
CA LEU A 366 17.44 -23.57 -11.36
C LEU A 366 16.67 -22.53 -10.54
N ASN A 367 15.43 -22.23 -10.95
CA ASN A 367 14.48 -21.38 -10.23
C ASN A 367 13.19 -22.20 -10.01
N ASP A 368 13.02 -22.77 -8.82
CA ASP A 368 11.76 -23.40 -8.42
C ASP A 368 10.71 -22.29 -8.17
N PRO A 369 9.54 -22.28 -8.84
CA PRO A 369 8.47 -21.33 -8.57
C PRO A 369 7.89 -21.42 -7.15
N GLN A 370 8.19 -22.51 -6.41
CA GLN A 370 7.84 -22.69 -5.00
C GLN A 370 9.09 -22.74 -4.09
N GLY A 371 10.28 -22.43 -4.65
CA GLY A 371 11.56 -22.41 -3.92
C GLY A 371 11.77 -21.10 -3.18
N TYR A 372 11.67 -21.18 -1.85
CA TYR A 372 11.79 -20.12 -0.85
C TYR A 372 13.09 -19.27 -0.82
N ASN A 373 13.92 -19.21 -1.86
CA ASN A 373 15.29 -18.66 -1.73
C ASN A 373 15.53 -17.25 -2.32
N ASP A 374 14.72 -16.76 -3.25
CA ASP A 374 14.95 -15.47 -3.96
C ASP A 374 13.76 -14.49 -3.87
N GLU A 375 12.98 -14.53 -2.78
CA GLU A 375 11.88 -13.59 -2.58
C GLU A 375 12.44 -12.23 -2.13
N ILE A 376 12.48 -11.28 -3.07
CA ILE A 376 12.85 -9.89 -2.79
C ILE A 376 11.78 -9.30 -1.88
N GLU A 377 12.09 -9.18 -0.59
CA GLU A 377 11.21 -8.51 0.37
C GLU A 377 11.23 -6.98 0.17
N PRO A 378 10.13 -6.34 -0.28
CA PRO A 378 10.12 -4.92 -0.65
C PRO A 378 10.34 -3.98 0.55
N ASP A 379 9.85 -4.34 1.74
CA ASP A 379 9.98 -3.48 2.92
C ASP A 379 11.43 -3.43 3.43
N ASN A 380 12.18 -4.53 3.28
CA ASN A 380 13.61 -4.56 3.57
C ASN A 380 14.39 -3.64 2.62
N VAL A 381 14.02 -3.61 1.34
CA VAL A 381 14.62 -2.69 0.35
C VAL A 381 14.38 -1.22 0.72
N ARG A 382 13.17 -0.88 1.15
CA ARG A 382 12.82 0.47 1.62
C ARG A 382 13.56 0.85 2.93
N ALA A 383 13.79 -0.11 3.81
CA ALA A 383 14.57 0.11 5.02
C ALA A 383 16.03 0.48 4.70
N VAL A 384 16.68 -0.27 3.81
CA VAL A 384 18.06 0.01 3.40
C VAL A 384 18.17 1.31 2.63
N SER A 385 17.18 1.67 1.80
CA SER A 385 17.17 2.96 1.10
C SER A 385 17.19 4.14 2.07
N THR A 386 16.44 4.03 3.17
CA THR A 386 16.42 5.03 4.23
C THR A 386 17.76 5.13 4.93
N ILE A 387 18.44 4.01 5.18
CA ILE A 387 19.78 3.97 5.78
C ILE A 387 20.80 4.59 4.84
N TYR A 388 20.70 4.34 3.53
CA TYR A 388 21.56 4.97 2.54
C TYR A 388 21.37 6.49 2.51
N VAL A 389 20.13 6.98 2.56
CA VAL A 389 19.85 8.42 2.67
C VAL A 389 20.46 8.99 3.95
N ALA A 390 20.31 8.32 5.09
CA ALA A 390 20.92 8.76 6.35
C ALA A 390 22.45 8.81 6.27
N TYR A 391 23.08 7.80 5.67
CA TYR A 391 24.53 7.76 5.42
C TYR A 391 24.99 8.92 4.55
N GLN A 392 24.30 9.20 3.45
CA GLN A 392 24.64 10.34 2.58
C GLN A 392 24.46 11.67 3.31
N LEU A 393 23.51 11.78 4.25
CA LEU A 393 23.23 13.00 5.00
C LEU A 393 23.95 13.11 6.34
N GLU A 394 24.94 12.26 6.61
CA GLU A 394 25.66 12.22 7.89
C GLU A 394 26.33 13.56 8.23
N PHE A 395 26.85 14.28 7.22
CA PHE A 395 27.41 15.61 7.41
C PHE A 395 26.34 16.65 7.84
N GLY A 396 25.09 16.48 7.41
CA GLY A 396 23.95 17.28 7.85
C GLY A 396 23.58 17.00 9.31
N LEU A 397 23.63 15.72 9.72
CA LEU A 397 23.43 15.33 11.12
C LEU A 397 24.50 15.95 12.04
N LYS A 398 25.77 15.94 11.61
CA LYS A 398 26.87 16.59 12.33
C LYS A 398 26.71 18.11 12.40
N ALA A 399 26.35 18.73 11.29
CA ALA A 399 26.10 20.17 11.26
C ALA A 399 24.97 20.57 12.21
N ALA A 400 23.88 19.79 12.28
CA ALA A 400 22.77 20.05 13.18
C ALA A 400 23.13 19.83 14.66
N ALA A 401 23.89 18.79 14.99
CA ALA A 401 24.45 18.62 16.33
C ALA A 401 25.29 19.86 16.72
N ARG A 402 26.08 20.38 15.79
CA ARG A 402 26.86 21.59 16.05
C ARG A 402 26.01 22.86 16.17
N VAL A 403 24.93 23.02 15.39
CA VAL A 403 23.96 24.11 15.60
C VAL A 403 23.40 24.06 17.01
N LEU A 404 23.08 22.86 17.48
CA LEU A 404 22.51 22.65 18.80
C LEU A 404 23.50 22.99 19.90
N ASP A 405 24.78 22.61 19.77
CA ASP A 405 25.84 23.03 20.69
C ASP A 405 25.98 24.55 20.77
N LEU A 406 25.95 25.24 19.62
CA LEU A 406 26.02 26.70 19.56
C LEU A 406 24.79 27.36 20.21
N PHE A 407 23.62 26.74 20.07
CA PHE A 407 22.39 27.20 20.71
C PHE A 407 22.47 27.06 22.24
N VAL A 408 22.84 25.87 22.74
CA VAL A 408 22.98 25.60 24.18
C VAL A 408 24.08 26.47 24.81
N ALA A 409 25.15 26.75 24.08
CA ALA A 409 26.21 27.66 24.51
C ALA A 409 25.81 29.15 24.48
N GLY A 410 24.61 29.50 23.99
CA GLY A 410 24.16 30.88 23.84
C GLY A 410 24.93 31.68 22.77
N LEU A 411 25.61 31.00 21.85
CA LEU A 411 26.39 31.60 20.77
C LEU A 411 25.56 31.83 19.49
N LEU A 412 24.36 31.25 19.43
CA LEU A 412 23.43 31.44 18.32
C LEU A 412 22.47 32.60 18.66
N PRO A 413 22.44 33.70 17.87
CA PRO A 413 21.60 34.87 18.16
C PRO A 413 20.12 34.62 17.85
N ILE A 414 19.49 33.72 18.60
CA ILE A 414 18.06 33.39 18.51
C ILE A 414 17.38 33.80 19.82
N SER A 415 16.30 34.55 19.72
CA SER A 415 15.50 34.95 20.88
C SER A 415 14.74 33.75 21.45
N ALA A 416 14.63 33.66 22.78
CA ALA A 416 13.78 32.66 23.45
C ALA A 416 12.29 32.80 23.09
N SER A 417 11.85 33.98 22.64
CA SER A 417 10.49 34.23 22.18
C SER A 417 10.21 33.69 20.77
N ASP A 418 11.22 33.22 20.07
CA ASP A 418 11.11 32.67 18.73
C ASP A 418 10.70 31.20 18.78
N GLY A 419 9.70 30.81 17.97
CA GLY A 419 9.29 29.40 17.87
C GLY A 419 10.45 28.47 17.47
N SER A 420 11.46 29.01 16.78
CA SER A 420 12.68 28.27 16.41
C SER A 420 13.52 27.85 17.63
N ALA A 421 13.53 28.65 18.70
CA ALA A 421 14.25 28.29 19.93
C ALA A 421 13.59 27.09 20.61
N ARG A 422 12.26 27.00 20.58
CA ARG A 422 11.51 25.85 21.12
C ARG A 422 11.78 24.56 20.35
N GLU A 423 11.91 24.64 19.02
CA GLU A 423 12.24 23.46 18.20
C GLU A 423 13.66 22.95 18.47
N LEU A 424 14.61 23.86 18.73
CA LEU A 424 15.97 23.50 19.15
C LEU A 424 16.00 22.92 20.57
N ASP A 425 15.25 23.49 21.51
CA ASP A 425 15.10 22.96 22.87
C ASP A 425 14.47 21.55 22.86
N ASN A 426 13.41 21.35 22.08
CA ASN A 426 12.83 20.02 21.89
C ASN A 426 13.84 19.03 21.31
N LEU A 427 14.69 19.47 20.35
CA LEU A 427 15.73 18.60 19.78
C LEU A 427 16.80 18.24 20.83
N TYR A 428 17.13 19.15 21.75
CA TYR A 428 18.07 18.91 22.84
C TYR A 428 17.56 17.86 23.83
N TRP A 429 16.30 17.97 24.26
CA TRP A 429 15.73 17.02 25.23
C TRP A 429 15.43 15.64 24.62
N ASP A 430 15.12 15.59 23.34
CA ASP A 430 14.82 14.33 22.66
C ASP A 430 16.07 13.63 22.10
N GLN A 431 17.28 14.02 22.53
CA GLN A 431 18.53 13.39 22.08
C GLN A 431 18.63 11.91 22.46
N ASP A 432 18.01 11.50 23.57
CA ASP A 432 18.00 10.11 24.04
C ASP A 432 17.28 9.16 23.06
N ASP A 433 16.33 9.69 22.29
CA ASP A 433 15.59 8.95 21.25
C ASP A 433 16.37 8.88 19.92
N LEU A 434 17.45 9.66 19.77
CA LEU A 434 18.27 9.70 18.57
C LEU A 434 19.40 8.68 18.66
N LEU A 435 19.69 8.01 17.54
CA LEU A 435 20.87 7.16 17.46
C LEU A 435 22.12 8.05 17.52
N ASP A 436 23.08 7.67 18.37
CA ASP A 436 24.39 8.31 18.43
C ASP A 436 25.23 8.00 17.19
N GLU A 437 26.29 8.77 16.96
CA GLU A 437 27.11 8.61 15.75
C GLU A 437 27.75 7.22 15.65
N ALA A 438 28.21 6.63 16.76
CA ALA A 438 28.86 5.33 16.73
C ALA A 438 27.86 4.23 16.34
N SER A 439 26.65 4.25 16.92
CA SER A 439 25.58 3.31 16.52
C SER A 439 25.16 3.50 15.06
N ARG A 440 25.01 4.73 14.58
CA ARG A 440 24.68 4.99 13.16
C ARG A 440 25.76 4.42 12.23
N ARG A 441 27.04 4.66 12.54
CA ARG A 441 28.16 4.13 11.74
C ARG A 441 28.25 2.61 11.76
N SER A 442 27.98 1.96 12.89
CA SER A 442 27.89 0.50 12.98
C SER A 442 26.83 -0.06 12.01
N VAL A 443 25.67 0.59 11.96
CA VAL A 443 24.59 0.23 11.03
C VAL A 443 24.98 0.46 9.57
N TYR A 444 25.62 1.61 9.25
CA TYR A 444 26.11 1.86 7.88
C TYR A 444 27.13 0.82 7.44
N SER A 445 28.03 0.41 8.34
CA SER A 445 29.04 -0.60 8.03
C SER A 445 28.41 -1.98 7.81
N ARG A 446 27.46 -2.37 8.64
CA ARG A 446 26.72 -3.63 8.50
C ARG A 446 25.90 -3.69 7.21
N VAL A 447 25.15 -2.64 6.91
CA VAL A 447 24.13 -2.64 5.84
C VAL A 447 24.70 -2.22 4.49
N LEU A 448 25.59 -1.23 4.47
CA LEU A 448 26.13 -0.62 3.24
C LEU A 448 27.61 -0.93 3.00
N GLY A 449 28.29 -1.56 3.97
CA GLY A 449 29.74 -1.74 3.91
C GLY A 449 30.52 -0.43 4.09
N ALA A 450 29.88 0.61 4.63
CA ALA A 450 30.54 1.90 4.82
C ALA A 450 31.70 1.79 5.83
N PRO A 451 32.81 2.51 5.60
CA PRO A 451 33.94 2.48 6.52
C PRO A 451 33.63 3.22 7.83
N GLY A 452 34.27 2.79 8.92
CA GLY A 452 34.33 3.53 10.19
C GLY A 452 33.24 3.22 11.22
N GLY A 453 32.47 2.13 11.04
CA GLY A 453 31.62 1.57 12.08
C GLY A 453 32.30 0.42 12.81
N GLU A 454 32.15 0.34 14.13
CA GLU A 454 32.51 -0.85 14.90
C GLU A 454 31.39 -1.87 14.76
N ILE A 455 31.70 -3.03 14.19
CA ILE A 455 30.77 -4.15 14.10
C ILE A 455 31.28 -5.27 15.00
N ALA A 456 30.36 -6.00 15.63
CA ALA A 456 30.68 -7.22 16.34
C ALA A 456 31.37 -8.24 15.40
N PHE A 457 32.32 -9.01 15.93
CA PHE A 457 33.19 -9.91 15.16
C PHE A 457 32.43 -10.97 14.36
N ASP A 458 31.23 -11.34 14.80
CA ASP A 458 30.34 -12.32 14.17
C ASP A 458 29.54 -11.75 12.99
N ILE A 459 29.51 -10.43 12.80
CA ILE A 459 28.72 -9.77 11.76
C ILE A 459 29.65 -9.27 10.66
N GLN A 460 29.52 -9.85 9.47
CA GLN A 460 30.28 -9.42 8.30
C GLN A 460 29.70 -8.13 7.68
N PRO A 461 30.54 -7.08 7.43
CA PRO A 461 30.12 -5.88 6.70
C PRO A 461 29.65 -6.18 5.28
N ASN A 462 28.69 -5.42 4.76
CA ASN A 462 28.21 -5.58 3.39
C ASN A 462 29.13 -4.90 2.36
N THR A 463 30.28 -5.50 2.07
CA THR A 463 31.27 -4.93 1.14
C THR A 463 30.80 -4.87 -0.32
N GLU A 464 29.74 -5.59 -0.67
CA GLU A 464 29.27 -5.71 -2.05
C GLU A 464 28.24 -4.65 -2.46
N PHE A 465 27.62 -3.97 -1.50
CA PHE A 465 26.55 -3.01 -1.74
C PHE A 465 26.87 -2.00 -2.85
N ASN A 466 28.03 -1.34 -2.73
CA ASN A 466 28.42 -0.30 -3.68
C ASN A 466 28.69 -0.87 -5.07
N THR A 467 29.32 -2.04 -5.15
CA THR A 467 29.61 -2.73 -6.42
C THR A 467 28.34 -3.13 -7.16
N LEU A 468 27.35 -3.66 -6.43
CA LEU A 468 26.06 -4.05 -6.99
C LEU A 468 25.24 -2.83 -7.41
N LEU A 469 25.21 -1.77 -6.61
CA LEU A 469 24.56 -0.51 -6.98
C LEU A 469 25.18 0.09 -8.26
N MET A 470 26.52 0.10 -8.34
CA MET A 470 27.23 0.56 -9.53
C MET A 470 26.91 -0.30 -10.76
N ARG A 471 26.79 -1.61 -10.61
CA ARG A 471 26.37 -2.50 -11.71
C ARG A 471 24.96 -2.19 -12.19
N VAL A 472 24.01 -1.92 -11.29
CA VAL A 472 22.65 -1.51 -11.67
C VAL A 472 22.68 -0.22 -12.48
N VAL A 473 23.34 0.83 -11.97
CA VAL A 473 23.43 2.12 -12.64
C VAL A 473 24.10 1.97 -14.02
N SER A 474 25.17 1.18 -14.10
CA SER A 474 25.87 0.94 -15.37
C SER A 474 25.03 0.14 -16.36
N ALA A 475 24.34 -0.92 -15.92
CA ALA A 475 23.48 -1.73 -16.78
C ALA A 475 22.31 -0.92 -17.35
N VAL A 476 21.65 -0.10 -16.52
CA VAL A 476 20.55 0.77 -16.97
C VAL A 476 21.05 1.85 -17.94
N SER A 477 22.20 2.45 -17.64
CA SER A 477 22.79 3.49 -18.50
C SER A 477 23.22 2.95 -19.87
N GLU A 478 23.77 1.73 -19.92
CA GLU A 478 24.15 1.09 -21.18
C GLU A 478 22.93 0.74 -22.02
N TYR A 479 21.89 0.19 -21.38
CA TYR A 479 20.62 -0.07 -22.04
C TYR A 479 20.02 1.20 -22.65
N GLU A 480 20.03 2.32 -21.92
CA GLU A 480 19.55 3.60 -22.44
C GLU A 480 20.41 4.14 -23.60
N ARG A 481 21.74 4.03 -23.51
CA ARG A 481 22.67 4.42 -24.58
C ARG A 481 22.36 3.67 -25.86
N GLU A 482 22.13 2.36 -25.76
CA GLU A 482 21.76 1.51 -26.88
C GLU A 482 20.38 1.84 -27.45
N GLN A 483 19.36 2.05 -26.60
CA GLN A 483 18.03 2.47 -27.06
C GLN A 483 18.08 3.80 -27.81
N SER A 484 18.85 4.77 -27.29
CA SER A 484 19.07 6.06 -27.94
C SER A 484 19.78 5.89 -29.28
N ALA A 485 20.82 5.05 -29.34
CA ALA A 485 21.51 4.73 -30.58
C ALA A 485 20.56 4.08 -31.61
N LEU A 486 19.71 3.13 -31.18
CA LEU A 486 18.73 2.50 -32.05
C LEU A 486 17.77 3.53 -32.64
N VAL A 487 17.20 4.43 -31.83
CA VAL A 487 16.31 5.50 -32.32
C VAL A 487 17.02 6.44 -33.31
N HIS A 488 18.30 6.76 -33.08
CA HIS A 488 19.06 7.63 -33.96
C HIS A 488 19.53 6.95 -35.26
N PHE A 489 19.81 5.64 -35.24
CA PHE A 489 20.34 4.87 -36.37
C PHE A 489 19.28 4.04 -37.14
N ASP A 490 18.04 3.96 -36.65
CA ASP A 490 16.92 3.28 -37.33
C ASP A 490 16.57 3.94 -38.68
N ASN A 491 16.96 5.20 -38.89
CA ASN A 491 16.85 5.86 -40.19
C ASN A 491 17.92 5.43 -41.21
N ALA A 492 18.97 4.70 -40.82
CA ALA A 492 20.13 4.45 -41.69
C ALA A 492 20.62 2.99 -41.79
N SER A 493 20.20 2.04 -40.94
CA SER A 493 20.90 0.74 -40.87
C SER A 493 20.04 -0.49 -40.58
N ARG A 494 19.29 -0.96 -41.58
CA ARG A 494 18.57 -2.26 -41.56
C ARG A 494 19.47 -3.52 -41.62
N GLY A 495 20.64 -3.54 -40.96
CA GLY A 495 21.58 -4.66 -41.16
C GLY A 495 22.67 -4.90 -40.13
N LEU A 496 22.92 -3.99 -39.18
CA LEU A 496 23.90 -4.22 -38.10
C LEU A 496 23.13 -4.60 -36.84
N ARG A 497 23.16 -5.89 -36.49
CA ARG A 497 22.68 -6.35 -35.19
C ARG A 497 23.68 -5.88 -34.14
N PHE A 498 23.45 -4.70 -33.56
CA PHE A 498 24.09 -4.33 -32.30
C PHE A 498 23.75 -5.43 -31.29
N GLN A 499 24.77 -5.98 -30.62
CA GLN A 499 24.55 -6.90 -29.50
C GLN A 499 23.91 -6.08 -28.38
N ALA A 500 22.58 -6.01 -28.39
CA ALA A 500 21.86 -5.26 -27.38
C ALA A 500 22.14 -5.88 -26.01
N THR A 501 22.61 -5.07 -25.07
CA THR A 501 22.46 -5.31 -23.64
C THR A 501 20.97 -5.55 -23.40
N SER A 502 20.61 -6.83 -23.34
CA SER A 502 19.22 -7.25 -23.22
C SER A 502 18.64 -6.70 -21.91
N GLY A 503 17.35 -6.33 -21.90
CA GLY A 503 16.64 -6.01 -20.65
C GLY A 503 16.78 -7.11 -19.59
N GLU A 504 17.09 -8.34 -20.00
CA GLU A 504 17.46 -9.45 -19.09
C GLU A 504 18.73 -9.19 -18.28
N PHE A 505 19.74 -8.51 -18.85
CA PHE A 505 20.95 -8.16 -18.12
C PHE A 505 20.66 -7.13 -17.03
N VAL A 506 19.83 -6.13 -17.34
CA VAL A 506 19.35 -5.16 -16.36
C VAL A 506 18.53 -5.85 -15.28
N ARG A 507 17.63 -6.78 -15.66
CA ARG A 507 16.83 -7.57 -14.72
C ARG A 507 17.73 -8.36 -13.76
N LYS A 508 18.79 -9.00 -14.27
CA LYS A 508 19.77 -9.72 -13.44
C LYS A 508 20.51 -8.78 -12.49
N ALA A 509 21.07 -7.68 -12.99
CA ALA A 509 21.81 -6.72 -12.17
C ALA A 509 20.95 -6.17 -11.02
N VAL A 510 19.68 -5.83 -11.33
CA VAL A 510 18.72 -5.34 -10.34
C VAL A 510 18.34 -6.44 -9.36
N ARG A 511 18.12 -7.68 -9.82
CA ARG A 511 17.82 -8.81 -8.94
C ARG A 511 18.95 -9.08 -7.95
N ASP A 512 20.20 -9.13 -8.42
CA ASP A 512 21.37 -9.38 -7.57
C ASP A 512 21.50 -8.29 -6.49
N PHE A 513 21.30 -7.03 -6.88
CA PHE A 513 21.28 -5.91 -5.94
C PHE A 513 20.12 -6.01 -4.95
N ALA A 514 18.91 -6.29 -5.43
CA ALA A 514 17.71 -6.41 -4.61
C ALA A 514 17.80 -7.55 -3.60
N ALA A 515 18.38 -8.69 -3.99
CA ALA A 515 18.63 -9.82 -3.10
C ALA A 515 19.61 -9.45 -1.97
N ASN A 516 20.73 -8.80 -2.30
CA ASN A 516 21.70 -8.31 -1.31
C ASN A 516 21.06 -7.32 -0.33
N VAL A 517 20.30 -6.35 -0.85
CA VAL A 517 19.65 -5.32 -0.05
C VAL A 517 18.55 -5.92 0.82
N SER A 518 17.76 -6.84 0.28
CA SER A 518 16.72 -7.54 1.03
C SER A 518 17.31 -8.33 2.19
N LEU A 519 18.38 -9.11 1.95
CA LEU A 519 19.11 -9.88 2.95
C LEU A 519 19.61 -9.01 4.12
N ARG A 520 20.13 -7.82 3.84
CA ARG A 520 20.68 -6.90 4.87
C ARG A 520 19.62 -6.00 5.51
N GLY A 521 18.44 -5.89 4.88
CA GLY A 521 17.29 -5.12 5.36
C GLY A 521 16.44 -5.83 6.41
N TRP A 522 16.66 -7.12 6.67
CA TRP A 522 15.86 -7.91 7.61
C TRP A 522 15.91 -7.43 9.07
N ALA A 523 14.84 -7.77 9.80
CA ALA A 523 14.71 -7.68 11.25
C ALA A 523 14.99 -6.27 11.81
N GLY A 524 15.99 -6.13 12.69
CA GLY A 524 16.30 -4.88 13.39
C GLY A 524 16.66 -3.69 12.48
N THR A 525 17.02 -3.95 11.22
CA THR A 525 17.33 -2.91 10.25
C THR A 525 16.11 -2.02 9.93
N ALA A 526 14.90 -2.58 9.82
CA ALA A 526 13.68 -1.81 9.55
C ALA A 526 13.36 -0.79 10.65
N PHE A 527 13.41 -1.21 11.92
CA PHE A 527 13.18 -0.31 13.06
C PHE A 527 14.27 0.77 13.17
N THR A 528 15.51 0.41 12.86
CA THR A 528 16.63 1.35 12.84
C THR A 528 16.46 2.38 11.73
N ALA A 529 16.02 1.95 10.55
CA ALA A 529 15.70 2.82 9.43
C ALA A 529 14.60 3.83 9.79
N GLU A 530 13.53 3.41 10.47
CA GLU A 530 12.46 4.31 10.92
C GLU A 530 12.99 5.39 11.90
N ARG A 531 13.84 4.99 12.85
CA ARG A 531 14.49 5.92 13.79
C ARG A 531 15.39 6.91 13.05
N MET A 532 16.22 6.43 12.14
CA MET A 532 17.08 7.29 11.30
C MET A 532 16.27 8.24 10.42
N ALA A 533 15.15 7.79 9.83
CA ALA A 533 14.25 8.65 9.06
C ALA A 533 13.67 9.77 9.92
N ARG A 534 13.19 9.45 11.14
CA ARG A 534 12.69 10.46 12.08
C ARG A 534 13.79 11.46 12.44
N GLN A 535 15.01 10.97 12.72
CA GLN A 535 16.17 11.81 13.02
C GLN A 535 16.53 12.75 11.86
N VAL A 536 16.62 12.24 10.62
CA VAL A 536 16.93 13.03 9.43
C VAL A 536 15.86 14.10 9.20
N ARG A 537 14.57 13.75 9.25
CA ARG A 537 13.47 14.73 9.08
C ARG A 537 13.54 15.84 10.11
N ARG A 538 13.79 15.49 11.37
CA ARG A 538 13.87 16.45 12.48
C ARG A 538 15.08 17.37 12.33
N VAL A 539 16.24 16.82 12.00
CA VAL A 539 17.45 17.59 11.72
C VAL A 539 17.23 18.55 10.55
N MET A 540 16.65 18.07 9.44
CA MET A 540 16.37 18.93 8.28
C MET A 540 15.33 20.02 8.60
N LYS A 541 14.36 19.75 9.49
CA LYS A 541 13.43 20.77 10.01
C LYS A 541 14.18 21.87 10.74
N VAL A 542 15.09 21.50 11.65
CA VAL A 542 15.89 22.46 12.45
C VAL A 542 16.83 23.29 11.58
N LEU A 543 17.52 22.65 10.63
CA LEU A 543 18.43 23.36 9.71
C LEU A 543 17.69 24.34 8.77
N ASN A 544 16.41 24.11 8.51
CA ASN A 544 15.58 25.00 7.68
C ASN A 544 14.87 26.10 8.48
N LEU A 545 15.00 26.14 9.81
CA LEU A 545 14.42 27.20 10.64
C LEU A 545 14.93 28.57 10.16
N PRO A 546 14.03 29.55 9.91
CA PRO A 546 14.44 30.89 9.45
C PRO A 546 15.47 31.54 10.37
N SER A 547 15.34 31.36 11.68
CA SER A 547 16.22 31.99 12.67
C SER A 547 17.60 31.39 12.70
N VAL A 548 17.73 30.07 12.48
CA VAL A 548 19.02 29.39 12.30
C VAL A 548 19.70 29.88 11.01
N ARG A 549 18.93 29.97 9.92
CA ARG A 549 19.42 30.49 8.63
C ARG A 549 19.88 31.94 8.72
N ASN A 550 19.10 32.80 9.38
CA ASN A 550 19.41 34.22 9.58
C ASN A 550 20.64 34.40 10.48
N ALA A 551 20.74 33.63 11.57
CA ALA A 551 21.89 33.66 12.47
C ALA A 551 23.21 33.32 11.77
N LEU A 552 23.15 32.45 10.77
CA LEU A 552 24.31 32.06 9.97
C LEU A 552 24.45 32.84 8.67
N GLY A 553 23.52 33.75 8.34
CA GLY A 553 23.54 34.57 7.13
C GLY A 553 23.39 33.78 5.82
N VAL A 554 22.56 32.74 5.81
CA VAL A 554 22.33 31.84 4.67
C VAL A 554 20.85 31.76 4.30
N THR A 555 20.54 31.33 3.07
CA THR A 555 19.16 31.30 2.55
C THR A 555 18.53 29.90 2.61
N THR A 556 19.33 28.83 2.57
CA THR A 556 18.82 27.45 2.57
C THR A 556 19.45 26.60 3.68
N GLY A 557 18.75 25.55 4.14
CA GLY A 557 19.33 24.61 5.11
C GLY A 557 20.58 23.90 4.61
N TRP A 558 20.72 23.69 3.30
CA TRP A 558 21.94 23.13 2.71
C TRP A 558 23.15 24.07 2.88
N GLN A 559 22.95 25.37 2.72
CA GLN A 559 24.00 26.36 2.97
C GLN A 559 24.36 26.46 4.46
N VAL A 560 23.41 26.22 5.37
CA VAL A 560 23.71 26.08 6.82
C VAL A 560 24.74 24.98 7.00
N ILE A 561 24.50 23.82 6.39
CA ILE A 561 25.38 22.67 6.49
C ILE A 561 26.77 22.98 5.93
N GLU A 562 26.86 23.59 4.75
CA GLU A 562 28.13 24.00 4.13
C GLU A 562 28.92 24.95 5.03
N ARG A 563 28.25 25.99 5.53
CA ARG A 563 28.87 27.03 6.34
C ARG A 563 29.39 26.49 7.67
N ILE A 564 28.62 25.64 8.33
CA ILE A 564 29.05 24.99 9.57
C ILE A 564 30.18 24.01 9.30
N SER A 565 30.09 23.21 8.24
CA SER A 565 31.11 22.23 7.91
C SER A 565 32.46 22.90 7.60
N GLN A 566 32.43 24.01 6.86
CA GLN A 566 33.62 24.79 6.55
C GLN A 566 34.19 25.47 7.79
N ARG A 567 33.34 26.06 8.65
CA ARG A 567 33.76 26.83 9.82
C ARG A 567 34.28 25.97 10.96
N GLU A 568 33.58 24.87 11.26
CA GLU A 568 33.79 24.08 12.48
C GLU A 568 34.61 22.82 12.22
N PHE A 569 34.44 22.20 11.05
CA PHE A 569 35.17 20.98 10.69
C PHE A 569 36.32 21.23 9.71
N GLY A 570 36.43 22.42 9.13
CA GLY A 570 37.45 22.75 8.13
C GLY A 570 37.28 21.98 6.81
N ILE A 571 36.11 21.39 6.56
CA ILE A 571 35.83 20.55 5.41
C ILE A 571 34.82 21.25 4.51
N THR A 572 35.13 21.32 3.21
CA THR A 572 34.17 21.74 2.18
C THR A 572 33.37 20.52 1.73
N VAL A 573 32.08 20.49 2.05
CA VAL A 573 31.20 19.39 1.68
C VAL A 573 30.51 19.69 0.35
N ASN A 574 30.52 18.72 -0.57
CA ASN A 574 29.74 18.80 -1.80
C ASN A 574 28.28 18.37 -1.51
N THR A 575 27.46 19.32 -1.06
CA THR A 575 26.06 19.03 -0.69
C THR A 575 25.21 18.59 -1.87
N VAL A 576 25.50 19.10 -3.06
CA VAL A 576 24.80 18.73 -4.30
C VAL A 576 25.03 17.25 -4.60
N LEU A 577 26.28 16.80 -4.56
CA LEU A 577 26.64 15.39 -4.76
C LEU A 577 25.85 14.48 -3.81
N HIS A 578 25.96 14.69 -2.50
CA HIS A 578 25.35 13.79 -1.53
C HIS A 578 23.82 13.85 -1.54
N ARG A 579 23.23 15.02 -1.81
CA ARG A 579 21.78 15.16 -1.96
C ARG A 579 21.29 14.37 -3.17
N THR A 580 21.95 14.53 -4.32
CA THR A 580 21.57 13.79 -5.53
C THR A 580 21.75 12.30 -5.32
N LEU A 581 22.88 11.86 -4.74
CA LEU A 581 23.07 10.44 -4.40
C LEU A 581 21.95 9.90 -3.51
N ALA A 582 21.58 10.62 -2.45
CA ALA A 582 20.53 10.22 -1.54
C ALA A 582 19.17 10.07 -2.25
N VAL A 583 18.75 11.10 -2.99
CA VAL A 583 17.44 11.13 -3.67
C VAL A 583 17.38 10.08 -4.76
N GLU A 584 18.39 10.02 -5.64
CA GLU A 584 18.33 9.13 -6.81
C GLU A 584 18.47 7.65 -6.42
N THR A 585 19.32 7.33 -5.43
CA THR A 585 19.41 5.95 -4.92
C THR A 585 18.12 5.54 -4.21
N GLN A 586 17.47 6.46 -3.49
CA GLN A 586 16.16 6.21 -2.90
C GLN A 586 15.11 5.94 -3.97
N THR A 587 15.10 6.71 -5.06
CA THR A 587 14.20 6.50 -6.21
C THR A 587 14.43 5.14 -6.86
N ILE A 588 15.69 4.78 -7.13
CA ILE A 588 16.07 3.47 -7.70
C ILE A 588 15.56 2.35 -6.80
N MET A 589 15.87 2.38 -5.50
CA MET A 589 15.42 1.33 -4.56
C MET A 589 13.91 1.30 -4.37
N ARG A 590 13.22 2.44 -4.45
CA ARG A 590 11.76 2.51 -4.41
C ARG A 590 11.15 1.80 -5.62
N ILE A 591 11.63 2.09 -6.82
CA ILE A 591 11.17 1.43 -8.05
C ILE A 591 11.38 -0.08 -7.96
N ILE A 592 12.54 -0.50 -7.42
CA ILE A 592 12.85 -1.91 -7.19
C ILE A 592 11.85 -2.56 -6.24
N ALA A 593 11.56 -1.92 -5.09
CA ALA A 593 10.62 -2.43 -4.10
C ALA A 593 9.18 -2.49 -4.65
N ASP A 594 8.73 -1.43 -5.31
CA ASP A 594 7.35 -1.33 -5.83
C ASP A 594 7.10 -2.35 -6.95
N HIS A 595 8.15 -2.77 -7.67
CA HIS A 595 8.09 -3.75 -8.77
C HIS A 595 8.85 -5.04 -8.44
N HIS A 596 8.97 -5.43 -7.17
CA HIS A 596 9.79 -6.57 -6.71
C HIS A 596 9.52 -7.88 -7.49
N THR A 597 8.27 -8.15 -7.87
CA THR A 597 7.88 -9.34 -8.63
C THR A 597 8.46 -9.40 -10.05
N VAL A 598 8.61 -8.24 -10.71
CA VAL A 598 9.16 -8.11 -12.07
C VAL A 598 10.64 -8.51 -12.11
N TRP A 599 11.34 -8.31 -11.00
CA TRP A 599 12.76 -8.63 -10.92
C TRP A 599 12.99 -10.11 -10.68
N SER A 600 12.13 -10.79 -9.91
CA SER A 600 12.25 -12.23 -9.61
C SER A 600 11.62 -13.12 -10.69
N GLN A 601 10.51 -12.71 -11.30
CA GLN A 601 9.79 -13.52 -12.30
C GLN A 601 10.13 -13.09 -13.72
N ASN A 602 10.26 -14.06 -14.63
CA ASN A 602 10.30 -13.78 -16.06
C ASN A 602 8.93 -14.11 -16.66
N ALA A 603 8.13 -13.07 -16.93
CA ALA A 603 6.80 -13.22 -17.52
C ALA A 603 6.84 -13.48 -19.04
N GLY A 604 8.02 -13.62 -19.64
CA GLY A 604 8.22 -13.77 -21.09
C GLY A 604 7.96 -12.48 -21.88
N ARG A 605 7.77 -11.35 -21.19
CA ARG A 605 7.62 -10.01 -21.76
C ARG A 605 8.95 -9.25 -21.67
N PRO A 606 9.19 -8.28 -22.56
CA PRO A 606 10.35 -7.41 -22.42
C PRO A 606 10.25 -6.60 -21.11
N LEU A 607 11.38 -6.44 -20.42
CA LEU A 607 11.45 -5.67 -19.18
C LEU A 607 10.95 -4.24 -19.40
N PHE A 608 11.44 -3.61 -20.46
CA PHE A 608 11.15 -2.23 -20.84
C PHE A 608 10.24 -2.17 -22.07
N PRO A 609 9.47 -1.10 -22.26
CA PRO A 609 8.63 -0.93 -23.44
C PRO A 609 9.47 -0.78 -24.71
N GLU A 610 9.28 -1.69 -25.67
CA GLU A 610 9.95 -1.67 -26.97
C GLU A 610 9.01 -1.14 -28.07
N PRO A 611 9.51 -0.36 -29.04
CA PRO A 611 8.70 0.10 -30.16
C PRO A 611 8.19 -1.10 -30.99
N GLY A 612 6.87 -1.21 -31.14
CA GLY A 612 6.22 -2.25 -31.95
C GLY A 612 5.87 -3.54 -31.20
N ARG A 613 6.19 -3.66 -29.90
CA ARG A 613 5.65 -4.72 -29.03
C ARG A 613 4.57 -4.17 -28.11
N THR A 614 3.54 -4.97 -27.89
CA THR A 614 2.44 -4.63 -26.96
C THR A 614 2.75 -5.23 -25.59
N GLY A 615 2.90 -4.35 -24.60
CA GLY A 615 3.15 -4.72 -23.21
C GLY A 615 4.64 -4.89 -22.86
N SER A 616 4.97 -4.45 -21.66
CA SER A 616 6.26 -4.61 -20.98
C SER A 616 6.00 -4.89 -19.51
N ASP A 617 7.00 -5.43 -18.80
CA ASP A 617 6.86 -5.67 -17.37
C ASP A 617 6.85 -4.36 -16.56
N LEU A 618 7.64 -3.36 -17.00
CA LEU A 618 7.60 -2.01 -16.44
C LEU A 618 6.84 -1.06 -17.36
N SER A 619 6.10 -0.11 -16.76
CA SER A 619 5.45 0.96 -17.52
C SER A 619 6.47 1.93 -18.11
N ALA A 620 6.08 2.67 -19.16
CA ALA A 620 6.96 3.66 -19.79
C ALA A 620 7.35 4.80 -18.84
N ASP A 621 6.47 5.17 -17.91
CA ASP A 621 6.75 6.23 -16.95
C ASP A 621 7.76 5.77 -15.89
N VAL A 622 7.59 4.55 -15.36
CA VAL A 622 8.54 3.96 -14.40
C VAL A 622 9.90 3.73 -15.05
N THR A 623 9.92 3.29 -16.31
CA THR A 623 11.16 3.11 -17.08
C THR A 623 11.92 4.43 -17.22
N ARG A 624 11.22 5.51 -17.60
CA ARG A 624 11.81 6.85 -17.73
C ARG A 624 12.34 7.35 -16.39
N GLU A 625 11.59 7.14 -15.31
CA GLU A 625 12.00 7.53 -13.96
C GLU A 625 13.28 6.80 -13.52
N LEU A 626 13.36 5.49 -13.74
CA LEU A 626 14.54 4.68 -13.43
C LEU A 626 15.77 5.14 -14.21
N MET A 627 15.61 5.39 -15.52
CA MET A 627 16.70 5.88 -16.38
C MET A 627 17.21 7.24 -15.91
N VAL A 628 16.31 8.20 -15.66
CA VAL A 628 16.68 9.54 -15.18
C VAL A 628 17.41 9.47 -13.84
N ALA A 629 16.96 8.64 -12.91
CA ALA A 629 17.62 8.48 -11.61
C ALA A 629 19.05 7.92 -11.77
N CYS A 630 19.24 6.90 -12.60
CA CYS A 630 20.56 6.35 -12.92
C CYS A 630 21.47 7.38 -13.62
N GLN A 631 20.94 8.19 -14.53
CA GLN A 631 21.68 9.27 -15.19
C GLN A 631 22.15 10.34 -14.21
N HIS A 632 21.26 10.82 -13.35
CA HIS A 632 21.61 11.82 -12.33
C HIS A 632 22.66 11.27 -11.36
N PHE A 633 22.51 10.02 -10.92
CA PHE A 633 23.50 9.34 -10.09
C PHE A 633 24.87 9.29 -10.79
N ARG A 634 24.91 8.88 -12.05
CA ARG A 634 26.15 8.82 -12.85
C ARG A 634 26.78 10.20 -13.04
N ALA A 635 25.96 11.21 -13.34
CA ALA A 635 26.42 12.58 -13.57
C ALA A 635 27.14 13.16 -12.34
N VAL A 636 26.68 12.85 -11.12
CA VAL A 636 27.31 13.35 -9.89
C VAL A 636 28.50 12.51 -9.43
N THR A 637 28.49 11.20 -9.66
CA THR A 637 29.62 10.32 -9.29
C THR A 637 30.84 10.46 -10.20
N GLY A 638 30.67 11.00 -11.41
CA GLY A 638 31.78 11.19 -12.36
C GLY A 638 32.35 9.86 -12.87
N VAL A 639 31.56 8.80 -12.88
CA VAL A 639 31.97 7.47 -13.33
C VAL A 639 32.24 7.53 -14.83
N GLY A 640 33.51 7.37 -15.21
CA GLY A 640 33.95 7.42 -16.60
C GLY A 640 33.47 6.22 -17.41
N ASP A 641 33.37 6.40 -18.73
CA ASP A 641 32.84 5.40 -19.66
C ASP A 641 33.60 4.07 -19.62
N ALA A 642 34.91 4.08 -19.33
CA ALA A 642 35.70 2.86 -19.18
C ALA A 642 35.26 2.00 -17.99
N LEU A 643 34.89 2.63 -16.87
CA LEU A 643 34.34 1.91 -15.70
C LEU A 643 32.91 1.47 -15.96
N LEU A 644 32.15 2.23 -16.76
CA LEU A 644 30.81 1.86 -17.18
C LEU A 644 30.82 0.53 -17.93
N ASP A 645 31.69 0.41 -18.93
CA ASP A 645 31.86 -0.80 -19.74
C ASP A 645 32.34 -2.00 -18.90
N GLU A 646 33.18 -1.75 -17.88
CA GLU A 646 33.62 -2.79 -16.94
C GLU A 646 32.48 -3.29 -16.04
N TYR A 647 31.70 -2.38 -15.44
CA TYR A 647 30.61 -2.74 -14.54
C TYR A 647 29.38 -3.30 -15.27
N SER A 648 29.18 -2.93 -16.54
CA SER A 648 28.11 -3.46 -17.40
C SER A 648 28.44 -4.82 -18.01
N ALA A 649 29.68 -5.30 -17.88
CA ALA A 649 30.04 -6.63 -18.36
C ALA A 649 29.27 -7.73 -17.59
N PRO A 650 28.81 -8.79 -18.27
CA PRO A 650 28.13 -9.91 -17.62
C PRO A 650 29.10 -10.67 -16.72
N VAL A 651 28.87 -10.57 -15.41
CA VAL A 651 29.60 -11.33 -14.39
C VAL A 651 28.68 -12.37 -13.78
N GLU A 652 29.22 -13.56 -13.54
CA GLU A 652 28.58 -14.59 -12.73
C GLU A 652 28.71 -14.20 -11.25
N THR A 653 27.61 -13.74 -10.68
CA THR A 653 27.40 -13.56 -9.24
C THR A 653 27.03 -14.91 -8.63
N GLN A 654 27.59 -15.22 -7.46
CA GLN A 654 27.11 -16.38 -6.70
C GLN A 654 25.68 -16.08 -6.24
N PRO A 655 24.74 -17.05 -6.33
CA PRO A 655 23.37 -16.86 -5.87
C PRO A 655 23.39 -16.57 -4.38
N MET A 656 22.95 -15.37 -3.99
CA MET A 656 22.81 -14.97 -2.59
C MET A 656 21.37 -15.22 -2.15
N PRO A 657 21.14 -16.01 -1.09
CA PRO A 657 19.80 -16.17 -0.55
C PRO A 657 19.30 -14.82 -0.02
N SER A 658 18.05 -14.51 -0.31
CA SER A 658 17.34 -13.33 0.21
C SER A 658 17.03 -13.43 1.71
N LEU A 659 17.04 -14.65 2.25
CA LEU A 659 16.83 -14.96 3.66
C LEU A 659 18.16 -15.21 4.38
N PRO A 660 18.32 -14.70 5.63
CA PRO A 660 19.45 -15.05 6.47
C PRO A 660 19.50 -16.56 6.71
N ASP A 661 20.67 -17.17 6.48
CA ASP A 661 20.88 -18.58 6.79
C ASP A 661 20.89 -18.79 8.32
N MET A 662 19.79 -19.34 8.83
CA MET A 662 19.62 -19.65 10.25
C MET A 662 20.44 -20.87 10.72
N SER A 663 21.06 -21.62 9.80
CA SER A 663 21.88 -22.79 10.14
C SER A 663 23.16 -22.42 10.90
N GLY A 664 23.63 -21.18 10.77
CA GLY A 664 24.77 -20.64 11.53
C GLY A 664 24.42 -20.13 12.94
N PHE A 665 23.15 -19.85 13.24
CA PHE A 665 22.75 -19.19 14.50
C PHE A 665 22.47 -20.17 15.66
N GLY A 666 22.53 -21.48 15.41
CA GLY A 666 22.36 -22.55 16.41
C GLY A 666 23.66 -23.11 17.00
N GLY A 667 24.82 -22.64 16.54
CA GLY A 667 26.13 -23.12 17.00
C GLY A 667 26.70 -22.30 18.15
N MET A 668 26.02 -22.26 19.30
CA MET A 668 26.67 -21.77 20.53
C MET A 668 27.85 -22.68 20.89
N PRO A 669 29.09 -22.16 20.98
CA PRO A 669 30.21 -22.90 21.51
C PRO A 669 30.05 -22.93 23.04
N THR A 670 29.60 -24.07 23.57
CA THR A 670 29.78 -24.36 24.99
C THR A 670 31.27 -24.59 25.24
N GLY A 671 31.94 -23.59 25.82
CA GLY A 671 33.24 -23.77 26.46
C GLY A 671 34.21 -22.63 26.21
N GLY A 672 34.28 -21.71 27.17
CA GLY A 672 35.37 -20.74 27.24
C GLY A 672 36.73 -21.42 27.45
N GLY A 673 37.74 -20.85 26.79
CA GLY A 673 39.15 -21.00 27.13
C GLY A 673 39.89 -22.14 26.44
N MET A 674 40.53 -21.85 25.30
CA MET A 674 41.94 -22.17 25.05
C MET A 674 42.39 -21.62 23.69
N GLN A 675 43.58 -21.02 23.70
CA GLN A 675 44.35 -20.64 22.50
C GLN A 675 44.68 -21.89 21.67
N GLY A 676 44.52 -21.76 20.34
CA GLY A 676 45.31 -22.49 19.35
C GLY A 676 45.13 -24.00 19.29
N ILE A 677 44.08 -24.47 18.63
CA ILE A 677 44.11 -25.78 17.97
C ILE A 677 44.06 -25.54 16.47
N ASP A 678 45.19 -25.77 15.81
CA ASP A 678 45.35 -25.68 14.37
C ASP A 678 44.55 -26.81 13.69
N MET A 679 43.48 -26.42 12.97
CA MET A 679 42.57 -27.34 12.28
C MET A 679 43.23 -28.14 11.15
N GLY A 680 44.50 -27.86 10.82
CA GLY A 680 45.29 -28.64 9.86
C GLY A 680 45.48 -30.12 10.26
N GLY A 681 45.57 -30.44 11.55
CA GLY A 681 45.78 -31.82 12.01
C GLY A 681 44.57 -32.75 11.77
N VAL A 682 43.36 -32.20 11.80
CA VAL A 682 42.12 -32.98 11.62
C VAL A 682 41.90 -33.34 10.15
N ALA A 683 42.28 -32.45 9.23
CA ALA A 683 42.27 -32.74 7.79
C ALA A 683 43.24 -33.87 7.43
N GLN A 684 44.44 -33.85 8.00
CA GLN A 684 45.47 -34.86 7.76
C GLN A 684 45.07 -36.24 8.33
N LEU A 685 44.43 -36.29 9.50
CA LEU A 685 43.88 -37.53 10.06
C LEU A 685 42.73 -38.08 9.21
N ARG A 686 41.88 -37.22 8.67
CA ARG A 686 40.79 -37.64 7.77
C ARG A 686 41.33 -38.23 6.47
N GLU A 687 42.41 -37.66 5.94
CA GLU A 687 43.09 -38.16 4.74
C GLU A 687 43.81 -39.50 4.98
N MET A 688 44.48 -39.67 6.12
CA MET A 688 45.10 -40.94 6.51
C MET A 688 44.08 -42.07 6.75
N VAL A 689 42.95 -41.75 7.39
CA VAL A 689 41.86 -42.73 7.59
C VAL A 689 41.18 -43.07 6.28
N SER A 690 40.99 -42.10 5.37
CA SER A 690 40.41 -42.34 4.05
C SER A 690 41.32 -43.17 3.13
N SER A 691 42.64 -43.12 3.35
CA SER A 691 43.62 -43.93 2.62
C SER A 691 43.89 -45.30 3.27
N GLY A 692 43.14 -45.64 4.32
CA GLY A 692 43.23 -46.94 5.01
C GLY A 692 44.51 -47.11 5.85
N GLN A 693 45.24 -46.03 6.12
CA GLN A 693 46.41 -46.05 6.99
C GLN A 693 46.01 -45.70 8.42
N THR A 694 46.33 -46.58 9.36
CA THR A 694 46.16 -46.30 10.79
C THR A 694 47.32 -45.41 11.27
N PRO A 695 47.06 -44.20 11.78
CA PRO A 695 48.12 -43.29 12.24
C PRO A 695 48.88 -43.91 13.40
N SER A 696 50.20 -43.73 13.43
CA SER A 696 51.04 -44.26 14.50
C SER A 696 50.83 -43.49 15.80
N LEU A 697 51.07 -44.14 16.94
CA LEU A 697 50.90 -43.54 18.26
C LEU A 697 51.77 -42.27 18.44
N GLU A 698 52.94 -42.21 17.80
CA GLU A 698 53.81 -41.03 17.79
C GLU A 698 53.23 -39.87 16.97
N GLN A 699 52.59 -40.15 15.83
CA GLN A 699 51.92 -39.12 15.02
C GLN A 699 50.71 -38.53 15.77
N LEU A 700 49.93 -39.37 16.45
CA LEU A 700 48.83 -38.91 17.29
C LEU A 700 49.31 -38.04 18.46
N ARG A 701 50.49 -38.35 19.01
CA ARG A 701 51.09 -37.59 20.12
C ARG A 701 51.67 -36.25 19.66
N ALA A 702 52.20 -36.19 18.44
CA ALA A 702 52.67 -34.95 17.84
C ALA A 702 51.52 -34.00 17.43
N MET A 703 50.34 -34.54 17.11
CA MET A 703 49.14 -33.77 16.74
C MET A 703 48.32 -33.26 17.94
N LEU A 704 48.63 -33.69 19.16
CA LEU A 704 47.96 -33.28 20.40
C LEU A 704 48.99 -32.81 21.44
N PRO A 705 49.60 -31.61 21.28
CA PRO A 705 50.50 -31.07 22.29
C PRO A 705 49.67 -30.54 23.47
N GLY A 706 49.47 -31.40 24.48
CA GLY A 706 48.70 -31.02 25.68
C GLY A 706 48.30 -32.16 26.63
N PHE A 707 48.72 -33.41 26.37
CA PHE A 707 48.56 -34.55 27.28
C PHE A 707 49.89 -35.18 27.68
#